data_AF-A0AAV9J1B1-F1
#
_entry.id   AF-A0AAV9J1B1-F1
#
_cell.length_a   1.000
_cell.length_b   1.000
_cell.length_c   1.000
_cell.angle_alpha   90.00
_cell.angle_beta   90.00
_cell.angle_gamma   90.00
#
_symmetry.space_group_name_H-M   'P 1'
#
loop_
_entity.id
_entity.type
_entity.pdbx_description
1 polymer ?
#
loop_
_entity_poly.entity_id
_entity_poly.type
_entity_poly.pdbx_seq_one_letter_code
_entity_poly.pdbx_strand_id
1 'polypeptide(L)'
;MDDSFHSSAKVTGETAAVRKVQKLLREGPLAHPRPQALIGALQPFGEVEGGDREPADVDVRSALEWQLVERFAQVVQAHRSVWSEAAVSSGQATSLQRKYAAVISRLDETEAQCVSVSDTAAVIHQQLEVLEGKVRLATRLVRALSLTADEEAAIDRGVVDAAFLAACERLARIRRRLRRLQAHATDSMALREVSASLEQWRQRAEEALQRWLLHEVCVRDEVDLDEVPVHLGATTLQRLADTSSRDQAGGESVARTRRAVLARRFVDAMVRGDPARGVRPMEMSAHDALRYANDMLAWIHHALLAEHELVEALLPAEENRRLGDGVAAEAVAVNAADGPSSTGDTAAADIMHPLDDDDAPSSVADRRARILHELAEAVREPFRLRYEYALSQQTPGPAELCQLASLLEFYARVIGKLVGDRAALPTMLLELHRQALEAMLASWRGHTDTLTEIGLRVPRDLAPPTPLTQTLYRLEQVLTALEASMTAPQEQRRQADDLLQVALQPLLELSAAAATRQLAEVDQAVFLLNCYEGVRDGLSRFAVADDWVAHAAQQVERWAGRLEHLAARHLLARSRLLPSVEAIEQMRERSETDDAATPGTDIASSAAPSTPPLPRALDATAFAVALREFYATVFTAADVRTLMPPQLLLIANPVLRDAVQTRTCTRVVAAYRLAHDWATRAQATGRNELAGVPLRDAHEVALVLRGAPT
;
A
#
# COMPACT_ATOMS: atom_id res chain seq x y z
N MET A 1 -41.25 -13.91 -60.20
CA MET A 1 -41.33 -12.95 -61.31
C MET A 1 -40.81 -13.71 -62.50
N ASP A 2 -41.52 -14.69 -63.07
CA ASP A 2 -42.90 -14.65 -63.57
C ASP A 2 -43.27 -13.35 -64.27
N ASP A 3 -43.74 -13.55 -65.50
CA ASP A 3 -44.23 -12.60 -66.49
C ASP A 3 -43.13 -11.78 -67.18
N SER A 4 -43.13 -11.56 -68.48
CA SER A 4 -43.95 -11.91 -69.65
C SER A 4 -43.41 -10.95 -70.73
N PHE A 5 -43.58 -11.27 -72.02
CA PHE A 5 -43.63 -10.37 -73.20
C PHE A 5 -42.93 -11.07 -74.36
N HIS A 6 -43.66 -11.92 -75.09
CA HIS A 6 -44.37 -11.54 -76.33
C HIS A 6 -43.49 -10.79 -77.33
N SER A 7 -43.13 -11.47 -78.43
CA SER A 7 -43.43 -11.03 -79.81
C SER A 7 -42.79 -12.05 -80.77
N SER A 8 -43.54 -13.01 -81.31
CA SER A 8 -44.27 -12.84 -82.57
C SER A 8 -43.35 -12.39 -83.72
N ALA A 9 -42.99 -13.32 -84.59
CA ALA A 9 -43.00 -13.12 -86.05
C ALA A 9 -42.76 -14.47 -86.77
N LYS A 10 -43.88 -15.09 -87.16
CA LYS A 10 -43.96 -16.04 -88.28
C LYS A 10 -43.15 -15.51 -89.47
N VAL A 11 -42.15 -16.26 -89.92
CA VAL A 11 -41.63 -16.16 -91.30
C VAL A 11 -42.17 -17.36 -92.08
N THR A 12 -43.48 -17.37 -92.27
CA THR A 12 -44.15 -18.19 -93.28
C THR A 12 -44.09 -17.42 -94.59
N GLY A 13 -43.03 -17.64 -95.37
CA GLY A 13 -42.79 -17.00 -96.66
C GLY A 13 -42.74 -17.99 -97.82
N GLU A 14 -43.58 -19.03 -97.82
CA GLU A 14 -43.84 -19.79 -99.05
C GLU A 14 -44.57 -18.88 -100.03
N THR A 15 -43.84 -18.44 -101.06
CA THR A 15 -44.36 -17.52 -102.07
C THR A 15 -45.50 -18.15 -102.87
N ALA A 16 -46.50 -17.35 -103.25
CA ALA A 16 -47.63 -17.79 -104.06
C ALA A 16 -47.21 -18.44 -105.39
N ALA A 17 -45.99 -18.17 -105.88
CA ALA A 17 -45.38 -18.83 -107.02
C ALA A 17 -45.08 -20.33 -106.76
N VAL A 18 -44.60 -20.69 -105.56
CA VAL A 18 -44.28 -22.08 -105.18
C VAL A 18 -45.56 -22.92 -105.06
N ARG A 19 -46.65 -22.35 -104.51
CA ARG A 19 -47.97 -23.02 -104.52
C ARG A 19 -48.57 -23.15 -105.92
N LYS A 20 -48.34 -22.20 -106.82
CA LYS A 20 -48.86 -22.25 -108.20
C LYS A 20 -48.11 -23.29 -109.05
N VAL A 21 -46.79 -23.42 -108.84
CA VAL A 21 -45.96 -24.46 -109.46
C VAL A 21 -46.26 -25.85 -108.87
N GLN A 22 -46.43 -25.99 -107.55
CA GLN A 22 -46.87 -27.26 -106.95
C GLN A 22 -48.31 -27.64 -107.31
N LYS A 23 -49.20 -26.67 -107.58
CA LYS A 23 -50.56 -26.93 -108.07
C LYS A 23 -50.56 -27.38 -109.53
N LEU A 24 -49.74 -26.77 -110.39
CA LEU A 24 -49.54 -27.21 -111.78
C LEU A 24 -48.85 -28.58 -111.90
N LEU A 25 -48.01 -28.96 -110.93
CA LEU A 25 -47.38 -30.29 -110.86
C LEU A 25 -48.26 -31.37 -110.22
N ARG A 26 -49.30 -31.00 -109.45
CA ARG A 26 -50.22 -31.96 -108.80
C ARG A 26 -51.53 -32.15 -109.56
N GLU A 27 -51.97 -31.18 -110.36
CA GLU A 27 -53.17 -31.26 -111.20
C GLU A 27 -52.79 -31.54 -112.66
N GLY A 28 -52.40 -32.78 -112.94
CA GLY A 28 -52.26 -33.28 -114.30
C GLY A 28 -52.06 -34.79 -114.37
N PRO A 29 -53.09 -35.61 -114.10
CA PRO A 29 -53.03 -37.03 -114.32
C PRO A 29 -53.58 -37.40 -115.72
N LEU A 30 -52.85 -38.33 -116.34
CA LEU A 30 -53.36 -39.47 -117.13
C LEU A 30 -53.60 -39.34 -118.65
N ALA A 31 -52.85 -40.21 -119.34
CA ALA A 31 -53.33 -41.14 -120.37
C ALA A 31 -53.37 -40.68 -121.84
N HIS A 32 -52.61 -41.40 -122.68
CA HIS A 32 -53.01 -41.85 -124.01
C HIS A 32 -54.49 -42.34 -124.05
N PRO A 33 -55.16 -42.60 -125.19
CA PRO A 33 -54.88 -42.29 -126.61
C PRO A 33 -56.13 -41.72 -127.35
N ARG A 34 -55.99 -41.28 -128.61
CA ARG A 34 -56.84 -41.64 -129.77
C ARG A 34 -56.65 -40.62 -130.91
N PRO A 35 -56.20 -41.05 -132.10
CA PRO A 35 -56.03 -40.20 -133.28
C PRO A 35 -57.38 -40.03 -134.00
N GLN A 36 -58.39 -39.49 -133.30
CA GLN A 36 -59.65 -39.04 -133.91
C GLN A 36 -59.78 -37.51 -133.92
N ALA A 37 -58.84 -36.78 -133.29
CA ALA A 37 -58.81 -35.32 -133.29
C ALA A 37 -57.79 -34.69 -134.27
N LEU A 38 -56.99 -35.48 -134.98
CA LEU A 38 -56.09 -34.98 -136.04
C LEU A 38 -56.68 -35.12 -137.46
N ILE A 39 -57.78 -35.85 -137.63
CA ILE A 39 -58.52 -35.96 -138.91
C ILE A 39 -59.37 -34.70 -139.17
N GLY A 40 -59.68 -33.90 -138.15
CA GLY A 40 -60.42 -32.63 -138.28
C GLY A 40 -59.59 -31.43 -138.77
N ALA A 41 -58.26 -31.56 -138.87
CA ALA A 41 -57.39 -30.48 -139.37
C ALA A 41 -57.04 -30.62 -140.87
N LEU A 42 -57.60 -31.63 -141.56
CA LEU A 42 -57.47 -31.88 -143.01
C LEU A 42 -58.71 -31.42 -143.81
N GLN A 43 -59.43 -30.39 -143.34
CA GLN A 43 -60.75 -30.02 -143.85
C GLN A 43 -60.88 -28.53 -144.25
N PRO A 44 -59.84 -27.92 -144.87
CA PRO A 44 -60.15 -27.07 -146.04
C PRO A 44 -58.99 -27.02 -147.05
N PHE A 45 -58.93 -27.92 -148.04
CA PHE A 45 -58.30 -27.65 -149.36
C PHE A 45 -58.75 -28.65 -150.46
N GLY A 46 -59.87 -29.36 -150.25
CA GLY A 46 -60.50 -30.17 -151.28
C GLY A 46 -62.00 -29.96 -151.26
N GLU A 47 -62.48 -29.06 -152.13
CA GLU A 47 -63.75 -29.09 -152.88
C GLU A 47 -64.14 -27.67 -153.35
N VAL A 48 -64.18 -27.48 -154.68
CA VAL A 48 -65.14 -26.73 -155.55
C VAL A 48 -64.47 -26.68 -156.94
N GLU A 49 -64.76 -27.66 -157.83
CA GLU A 49 -65.63 -27.55 -159.03
C GLU A 49 -65.18 -26.46 -160.02
N GLY A 50 -64.99 -26.65 -161.32
CA GLY A 50 -65.19 -27.75 -162.27
C GLY A 50 -64.95 -27.16 -163.68
N GLY A 51 -64.39 -27.93 -164.62
CA GLY A 51 -64.33 -27.53 -166.04
C GLY A 51 -63.03 -27.86 -166.78
N ASP A 52 -63.06 -28.99 -167.49
CA ASP A 52 -62.37 -29.35 -168.74
C ASP A 52 -60.83 -29.54 -168.83
N ARG A 53 -60.51 -30.84 -169.03
CA ARG A 53 -59.54 -31.47 -169.97
C ARG A 53 -58.04 -31.62 -169.60
N GLU A 54 -57.71 -32.90 -169.29
CA GLU A 54 -56.57 -33.72 -169.78
C GLU A 54 -55.11 -33.50 -169.26
N PRO A 55 -54.26 -34.56 -169.25
CA PRO A 55 -53.44 -34.93 -168.06
C PRO A 55 -51.90 -34.92 -168.24
N ALA A 56 -51.15 -34.81 -167.11
CA ALA A 56 -49.95 -35.61 -166.74
C ALA A 56 -49.26 -35.06 -165.46
N ASP A 57 -49.52 -35.65 -164.29
CA ASP A 57 -48.99 -35.25 -162.96
C ASP A 57 -48.80 -36.49 -162.06
N VAL A 58 -47.56 -36.84 -161.64
CA VAL A 58 -47.26 -37.89 -160.63
C VAL A 58 -45.99 -37.61 -159.78
N ASP A 59 -45.02 -36.77 -160.19
CA ASP A 59 -43.67 -36.81 -159.57
C ASP A 59 -43.40 -35.78 -158.43
N VAL A 60 -44.39 -34.98 -158.01
CA VAL A 60 -44.19 -33.91 -157.01
C VAL A 60 -44.72 -34.26 -155.61
N ARG A 61 -45.59 -35.27 -155.49
CA ARG A 61 -46.27 -35.60 -154.21
C ARG A 61 -45.43 -36.47 -153.26
N SER A 62 -44.59 -37.37 -153.79
CA SER A 62 -43.71 -38.26 -152.99
C SER A 62 -42.54 -37.52 -152.33
N ALA A 63 -42.06 -36.42 -152.93
CA ALA A 63 -40.97 -35.61 -152.40
C ALA A 63 -41.36 -34.81 -151.14
N LEU A 64 -42.64 -34.43 -151.02
CA LEU A 64 -43.13 -33.66 -149.86
C LEU A 64 -43.34 -34.54 -148.61
N GLU A 65 -43.70 -35.81 -148.78
CA GLU A 65 -43.97 -36.74 -147.67
C GLU A 65 -42.69 -37.13 -146.90
N TRP A 66 -41.55 -37.30 -147.60
CA TRP A 66 -40.26 -37.60 -146.97
C TRP A 66 -39.74 -36.45 -146.09
N GLN A 67 -39.96 -35.19 -146.48
CA GLN A 67 -39.52 -34.03 -145.71
C GLN A 67 -40.26 -33.89 -144.36
N LEU A 68 -41.50 -34.36 -144.26
CA LEU A 68 -42.27 -34.30 -143.01
C LEU A 68 -41.78 -35.33 -141.98
N VAL A 69 -41.43 -36.55 -142.42
CA VAL A 69 -40.93 -37.60 -141.52
C VAL A 69 -39.57 -37.22 -140.91
N GLU A 70 -38.68 -36.62 -141.70
CA GLU A 70 -37.38 -36.11 -141.24
C GLU A 70 -37.54 -35.06 -140.13
N ARG A 71 -38.51 -34.14 -140.27
CA ARG A 71 -38.78 -33.12 -139.25
C ARG A 71 -39.38 -33.69 -137.97
N PHE A 72 -40.22 -34.72 -138.05
CA PHE A 72 -40.74 -35.39 -136.85
C PHE A 72 -39.65 -36.15 -136.08
N ALA A 73 -38.68 -36.76 -136.77
CA ALA A 73 -37.54 -37.42 -136.12
C ALA A 73 -36.66 -36.45 -135.31
N GLN A 74 -36.44 -35.24 -135.85
CA GLN A 74 -35.66 -34.19 -135.17
C GLN A 74 -36.34 -33.71 -133.87
N VAL A 75 -37.67 -33.61 -133.85
CA VAL A 75 -38.43 -33.19 -132.65
C VAL A 75 -38.36 -34.23 -131.54
N VAL A 76 -38.46 -35.52 -131.85
CA VAL A 76 -38.37 -36.60 -130.84
C VAL A 76 -36.97 -36.68 -130.23
N GLN A 77 -35.93 -36.45 -131.04
CA GLN A 77 -34.55 -36.48 -130.58
C GLN A 77 -34.22 -35.29 -129.66
N ALA A 78 -34.78 -34.10 -129.95
CA ALA A 78 -34.69 -32.94 -129.06
C ALA A 78 -35.45 -33.13 -127.74
N HIS A 79 -36.59 -33.84 -127.75
CA HIS A 79 -37.34 -34.10 -126.52
C HIS A 79 -36.60 -35.09 -125.60
N ARG A 80 -35.83 -36.03 -126.16
CA ARG A 80 -35.07 -37.02 -125.37
C ARG A 80 -33.90 -36.39 -124.60
N SER A 81 -33.22 -35.38 -125.17
CA SER A 81 -32.15 -34.67 -124.48
C SER A 81 -32.66 -33.83 -123.29
N VAL A 82 -33.81 -33.16 -123.46
CA VAL A 82 -34.44 -32.37 -122.39
C VAL A 82 -34.85 -33.23 -121.20
N TRP A 83 -35.36 -34.45 -121.44
CA TRP A 83 -35.72 -35.37 -120.35
C TRP A 83 -34.51 -35.92 -119.59
N SER A 84 -33.37 -36.14 -120.26
CA SER A 84 -32.14 -36.53 -119.56
C SER A 84 -31.59 -35.41 -118.67
N GLU A 85 -31.67 -34.15 -119.10
CA GLU A 85 -31.28 -32.99 -118.28
C GLU A 85 -32.23 -32.79 -117.09
N ALA A 86 -33.55 -32.97 -117.28
CA ALA A 86 -34.53 -32.91 -116.21
C ALA A 86 -34.30 -33.98 -115.13
N ALA A 87 -33.95 -35.21 -115.52
CA ALA A 87 -33.63 -36.30 -114.60
C ALA A 87 -32.37 -36.00 -113.76
N VAL A 88 -31.33 -35.41 -114.37
CA VAL A 88 -30.12 -34.98 -113.66
C VAL A 88 -30.45 -33.86 -112.65
N SER A 89 -31.27 -32.88 -113.04
CA SER A 89 -31.66 -31.80 -112.11
C SER A 89 -32.50 -32.31 -110.92
N SER A 90 -33.37 -33.31 -111.14
CA SER A 90 -34.14 -33.96 -110.08
C SER A 90 -33.24 -34.78 -109.13
N GLY A 91 -32.20 -35.43 -109.67
CA GLY A 91 -31.17 -36.10 -108.87
C GLY A 91 -30.36 -35.13 -108.00
N GLN A 92 -30.05 -33.94 -108.54
CA GLN A 92 -29.39 -32.88 -107.78
C GLN A 92 -30.30 -32.29 -106.68
N ALA A 93 -31.60 -32.10 -106.96
CA ALA A 93 -32.57 -31.61 -105.99
C ALA A 93 -32.76 -32.59 -104.81
N THR A 94 -32.85 -33.89 -105.08
CA THR A 94 -32.95 -34.92 -104.03
C THR A 94 -31.64 -35.06 -103.24
N SER A 95 -30.48 -34.89 -103.89
CA SER A 95 -29.17 -34.81 -103.20
C SER A 95 -29.10 -33.60 -102.27
N LEU A 96 -29.56 -32.43 -102.72
CA LEU A 96 -29.64 -31.23 -101.89
C LEU A 96 -30.59 -31.43 -100.72
N GLN A 97 -31.78 -31.99 -100.93
CA GLN A 97 -32.71 -32.28 -99.83
C GLN A 97 -32.12 -33.21 -98.77
N ARG A 98 -31.38 -34.25 -99.18
CA ARG A 98 -30.66 -35.12 -98.23
C ARG A 98 -29.57 -34.38 -97.47
N LYS A 99 -28.81 -33.50 -98.14
CA LYS A 99 -27.79 -32.67 -97.48
C LYS A 99 -28.43 -31.68 -96.50
N TYR A 100 -29.53 -31.02 -96.87
CA TYR A 100 -30.28 -30.13 -95.97
C TYR A 100 -30.84 -30.90 -94.76
N ALA A 101 -31.43 -32.08 -94.95
CA ALA A 101 -31.90 -32.91 -93.85
C ALA A 101 -30.77 -33.37 -92.92
N ALA A 102 -29.61 -33.75 -93.48
CA ALA A 102 -28.43 -34.10 -92.71
C ALA A 102 -27.85 -32.89 -91.94
N VAL A 103 -27.89 -31.69 -92.52
CA VAL A 103 -27.47 -30.45 -91.86
C VAL A 103 -28.43 -30.11 -90.73
N ILE A 104 -29.75 -30.25 -90.91
CA ILE A 104 -30.74 -30.00 -89.86
C ILE A 104 -30.57 -30.98 -88.71
N SER A 105 -30.46 -32.29 -89.00
CA SER A 105 -30.23 -33.31 -87.96
C SER A 105 -28.95 -33.05 -87.17
N ARG A 106 -27.88 -32.63 -87.85
CA ARG A 106 -26.61 -32.29 -87.21
C ARG A 106 -26.71 -30.98 -86.42
N LEU A 107 -27.54 -30.03 -86.85
CA LEU A 107 -27.83 -28.81 -86.10
C LEU A 107 -28.59 -29.13 -84.81
N ASP A 108 -29.64 -29.95 -84.88
CA ASP A 108 -30.42 -30.40 -83.73
C ASP A 108 -29.57 -31.20 -82.74
N GLU A 109 -28.69 -32.09 -83.23
CA GLU A 109 -27.72 -32.81 -82.40
C GLU A 109 -26.73 -31.85 -81.73
N THR A 110 -26.21 -30.85 -82.45
CA THR A 110 -25.32 -29.85 -81.84
C THR A 110 -26.05 -28.93 -80.87
N GLU A 111 -27.33 -28.62 -81.11
CA GLU A 111 -28.15 -27.82 -80.20
C GLU A 111 -28.40 -28.58 -78.90
N ALA A 112 -28.78 -29.86 -78.98
CA ALA A 112 -28.94 -30.72 -77.81
C ALA A 112 -27.62 -30.89 -77.03
N GLN A 113 -26.49 -31.04 -77.73
CA GLN A 113 -25.16 -31.06 -77.10
C GLN A 113 -24.82 -29.72 -76.45
N CYS A 114 -25.12 -28.58 -77.09
CA CYS A 114 -24.90 -27.25 -76.52
C CYS A 114 -25.76 -27.00 -75.28
N VAL A 115 -27.04 -27.42 -75.27
CA VAL A 115 -27.91 -27.33 -74.10
C VAL A 115 -27.37 -28.20 -72.95
N SER A 116 -26.99 -29.45 -73.23
CA SER A 116 -26.39 -30.33 -72.22
C SER A 116 -25.08 -29.78 -71.65
N VAL A 117 -24.22 -29.20 -72.49
CA VAL A 117 -22.99 -28.53 -72.05
C VAL A 117 -23.31 -27.25 -71.27
N SER A 118 -24.35 -26.51 -71.63
CA SER A 118 -24.80 -25.32 -70.89
C SER A 118 -25.35 -25.68 -69.51
N ASP A 119 -26.16 -26.74 -69.40
CA ASP A 119 -26.72 -27.19 -68.13
C ASP A 119 -25.62 -27.69 -67.19
N THR A 120 -24.67 -28.48 -67.72
CA THR A 120 -23.50 -28.91 -66.94
C THR A 120 -22.59 -27.74 -66.57
N ALA A 121 -22.41 -26.76 -67.45
CA ALA A 121 -21.69 -25.52 -67.13
C ALA A 121 -22.39 -24.72 -66.03
N ALA A 122 -23.73 -24.63 -66.02
CA ALA A 122 -24.48 -23.93 -64.98
C ALA A 122 -24.32 -24.60 -63.60
N VAL A 123 -24.36 -25.94 -63.55
CA VAL A 123 -24.10 -26.69 -62.32
C VAL A 123 -22.68 -26.48 -61.81
N ILE A 124 -21.69 -26.48 -62.70
CA ILE A 124 -20.28 -26.21 -62.34
C ILE A 124 -20.12 -24.77 -61.81
N HIS A 125 -20.76 -23.78 -62.43
CA HIS A 125 -20.71 -22.38 -61.96
C HIS A 125 -21.31 -22.24 -60.57
N GLN A 126 -22.46 -22.88 -60.30
CA GLN A 126 -23.07 -22.87 -58.97
C GLN A 126 -22.16 -23.53 -57.92
N GLN A 127 -21.47 -24.62 -58.27
CA GLN A 127 -20.50 -25.26 -57.39
C GLN A 127 -19.28 -24.37 -57.15
N LEU A 128 -18.78 -23.68 -58.17
CA LEU A 128 -17.68 -22.71 -58.06
C LEU A 128 -18.07 -21.56 -57.14
N GLU A 129 -19.26 -20.97 -57.28
CA GLU A 129 -19.73 -19.89 -56.38
C GLU A 129 -19.79 -20.34 -54.92
N VAL A 130 -20.30 -21.54 -54.66
CA VAL A 130 -20.35 -22.11 -53.30
C VAL A 130 -18.93 -22.37 -52.77
N LEU A 131 -18.03 -22.90 -53.59
CA LEU A 131 -16.64 -23.15 -53.20
C LEU A 131 -15.89 -21.85 -52.98
N GLU A 132 -16.07 -20.82 -53.81
CA GLU A 132 -15.53 -19.48 -53.60
C GLU A 132 -16.06 -18.87 -52.30
N GLY A 133 -17.35 -19.03 -52.01
CA GLY A 133 -17.94 -18.61 -50.74
C GLY A 133 -17.27 -19.29 -49.54
N LYS A 134 -17.06 -20.61 -49.62
CA LYS A 134 -16.37 -21.39 -48.59
C LYS A 134 -14.91 -20.97 -48.43
N VAL A 135 -14.18 -20.75 -49.54
CA VAL A 135 -12.80 -20.25 -49.51
C VAL A 135 -12.75 -18.86 -48.87
N ARG A 136 -13.63 -17.93 -49.24
CA ARG A 136 -13.70 -16.59 -48.65
C ARG A 136 -13.97 -16.65 -47.14
N LEU A 137 -14.84 -17.54 -46.67
CA LEU A 137 -15.11 -17.75 -45.24
C LEU A 137 -13.90 -18.37 -44.52
N ALA A 138 -13.29 -19.40 -45.12
CA ALA A 138 -12.09 -20.03 -44.58
C ALA A 138 -10.93 -19.05 -44.46
N THR A 139 -10.67 -18.21 -45.47
CA THR A 139 -9.63 -17.18 -45.43
C THR A 139 -9.92 -16.14 -44.34
N ARG A 140 -11.19 -15.73 -44.16
CA ARG A 140 -11.57 -14.82 -43.07
C ARG A 140 -11.36 -15.44 -41.70
N LEU A 141 -11.71 -16.72 -41.52
CA LEU A 141 -11.53 -17.44 -40.27
C LEU A 141 -10.05 -17.63 -39.94
N VAL A 142 -9.23 -18.01 -40.92
CA VAL A 142 -7.77 -18.14 -40.74
C VAL A 142 -7.19 -16.79 -40.30
N ARG A 143 -7.46 -15.70 -41.03
CA ARG A 143 -6.99 -14.35 -40.65
C ARG A 143 -7.51 -13.86 -39.29
N ALA A 144 -8.67 -14.35 -38.86
CA ALA A 144 -9.25 -13.98 -37.58
C ALA A 144 -8.69 -14.80 -36.40
N LEU A 145 -8.13 -15.99 -36.67
CA LEU A 145 -7.64 -16.95 -35.69
C LEU A 145 -6.11 -17.13 -35.69
N SER A 146 -5.41 -16.56 -36.68
CA SER A 146 -3.95 -16.50 -36.72
C SER A 146 -3.43 -15.13 -36.32
N LEU A 147 -2.20 -15.10 -35.80
CA LEU A 147 -1.39 -13.89 -35.70
C LEU A 147 -0.82 -13.56 -37.09
N THR A 148 -0.44 -12.31 -37.29
CA THR A 148 0.35 -11.89 -38.46
C THR A 148 1.83 -12.14 -38.20
N ALA A 149 2.63 -12.27 -39.27
CA ALA A 149 4.09 -12.50 -39.13
C ALA A 149 4.78 -11.37 -38.35
N ASP A 150 4.29 -10.14 -38.45
CA ASP A 150 4.81 -8.99 -37.70
C ASP A 150 4.49 -9.08 -36.21
N GLU A 151 3.30 -9.59 -35.84
CA GLU A 151 2.89 -9.82 -34.45
C GLU A 151 3.69 -11.00 -33.83
N GLU A 152 3.92 -12.07 -34.59
CA GLU A 152 4.77 -13.20 -34.16
C GLU A 152 6.22 -12.75 -33.96
N ALA A 153 6.77 -11.98 -34.91
CA ALA A 153 8.10 -11.39 -34.79
C ALA A 153 8.22 -10.39 -33.63
N ALA A 154 7.16 -9.66 -33.30
CA ALA A 154 7.14 -8.81 -32.11
C ALA A 154 7.26 -9.64 -30.83
N ILE A 155 6.51 -10.74 -30.70
CA ILE A 155 6.57 -11.62 -29.53
C ILE A 155 7.93 -12.33 -29.43
N ASP A 156 8.48 -12.82 -30.54
CA ASP A 156 9.77 -13.52 -30.57
C ASP A 156 10.96 -12.61 -30.22
N ARG A 157 10.91 -11.33 -30.61
CA ARG A 157 11.93 -10.35 -30.22
C ARG A 157 12.01 -10.17 -28.71
N GLY A 158 10.89 -10.34 -28.00
CA GLY A 158 10.82 -10.27 -26.55
C GLY A 158 11.15 -8.89 -25.94
N VAL A 159 11.16 -7.83 -26.76
CA VAL A 159 11.30 -6.44 -26.32
C VAL A 159 9.90 -5.89 -26.06
N VAL A 160 9.65 -5.39 -24.85
CA VAL A 160 8.33 -4.84 -24.47
C VAL A 160 8.20 -3.41 -24.99
N ASP A 161 7.82 -3.30 -26.27
CA ASP A 161 7.45 -2.05 -26.94
C ASP A 161 5.94 -1.97 -27.19
N ALA A 162 5.46 -0.86 -27.76
CA ALA A 162 4.03 -0.69 -28.09
C ALA A 162 3.52 -1.76 -29.07
N ALA A 163 4.38 -2.26 -29.96
CA ALA A 163 4.05 -3.31 -30.92
C ALA A 163 3.86 -4.67 -30.26
N PHE A 164 4.72 -5.01 -29.30
CA PHE A 164 4.61 -6.21 -28.46
C PHE A 164 3.30 -6.19 -27.65
N LEU A 165 2.99 -5.07 -27.00
CA LEU A 165 1.74 -4.93 -26.23
C LEU A 165 0.49 -5.06 -27.13
N ALA A 166 0.51 -4.47 -28.33
CA ALA A 166 -0.56 -4.62 -29.31
C ALA A 166 -0.71 -6.08 -29.80
N ALA A 167 0.41 -6.79 -30.00
CA ALA A 167 0.41 -8.21 -30.35
C ALA A 167 -0.17 -9.08 -29.21
N CYS A 168 0.14 -8.78 -27.94
CA CYS A 168 -0.46 -9.44 -26.78
C CYS A 168 -1.98 -9.21 -26.69
N GLU A 169 -2.45 -7.98 -26.95
CA GLU A 169 -3.89 -7.68 -26.99
C GLU A 169 -4.61 -8.40 -28.12
N ARG A 170 -3.96 -8.52 -29.28
CA ARG A 170 -4.44 -9.30 -30.41
C ARG A 170 -4.57 -10.77 -30.01
N LEU A 171 -3.51 -11.35 -29.43
CA LEU A 171 -3.49 -12.72 -28.93
C LEU A 171 -4.62 -12.98 -27.93
N ALA A 172 -4.83 -12.08 -26.97
CA ALA A 172 -5.92 -12.18 -25.99
C ALA A 172 -7.31 -12.10 -26.63
N ARG A 173 -7.50 -11.26 -27.66
CA ARG A 173 -8.75 -11.19 -28.45
C ARG A 173 -8.99 -12.48 -29.24
N ILE A 174 -7.97 -13.01 -29.88
CA ILE A 174 -8.06 -14.26 -30.65
C ILE A 174 -8.46 -15.41 -29.72
N ARG A 175 -7.82 -15.54 -28.56
CA ARG A 175 -8.17 -16.56 -27.54
C ARG A 175 -9.61 -16.42 -27.05
N ARG A 176 -10.08 -15.20 -26.77
CA ARG A 176 -11.49 -14.96 -26.38
C ARG A 176 -12.46 -15.41 -27.48
N ARG A 177 -12.15 -15.13 -28.74
CA ARG A 177 -12.95 -15.59 -29.89
C ARG A 177 -12.90 -17.11 -30.03
N LEU A 178 -11.73 -17.72 -29.89
CA LEU A 178 -11.54 -19.17 -29.97
C LEU A 178 -12.33 -19.89 -28.87
N ARG A 179 -12.30 -19.39 -27.63
CA ARG A 179 -13.11 -19.92 -26.51
C ARG A 179 -14.61 -19.87 -26.82
N ARG A 180 -15.11 -18.78 -27.39
CA ARG A 180 -16.53 -18.67 -27.82
C ARG A 180 -16.85 -19.66 -28.93
N LEU A 181 -15.96 -19.86 -29.89
CA LEU A 181 -16.14 -20.83 -30.97
C LEU A 181 -16.10 -22.28 -30.46
N GLN A 182 -15.21 -22.59 -29.52
CA GLN A 182 -15.12 -23.90 -28.88
C GLN A 182 -16.36 -24.25 -28.05
N ALA A 183 -17.02 -23.25 -27.46
CA ALA A 183 -18.29 -23.45 -26.78
C ALA A 183 -19.41 -23.95 -27.73
N HIS A 184 -19.29 -23.68 -29.03
CA HIS A 184 -20.27 -24.08 -30.05
C HIS A 184 -19.80 -25.25 -30.94
N ALA A 185 -18.51 -25.57 -30.96
CA ALA A 185 -17.93 -26.62 -31.79
C ALA A 185 -16.86 -27.41 -31.00
N THR A 186 -17.27 -28.52 -30.38
CA THR A 186 -16.49 -29.24 -29.36
C THR A 186 -15.37 -30.14 -29.91
N ASP A 187 -15.44 -30.61 -31.17
CA ASP A 187 -14.60 -31.73 -31.64
C ASP A 187 -13.74 -31.47 -32.89
N SER A 188 -13.39 -30.21 -33.19
CA SER A 188 -12.48 -29.93 -34.32
C SER A 188 -11.00 -30.08 -33.94
N MET A 189 -10.27 -30.98 -34.62
CA MET A 189 -8.81 -31.10 -34.51
C MET A 189 -8.08 -29.79 -34.86
N ALA A 190 -8.54 -29.09 -35.90
CA ALA A 190 -7.94 -27.82 -36.32
C ALA A 190 -8.05 -26.73 -35.23
N LEU A 191 -9.18 -26.68 -34.51
CA LEU A 191 -9.33 -25.75 -33.37
C LEU A 191 -8.41 -26.12 -32.20
N ARG A 192 -8.13 -27.41 -31.99
CA ARG A 192 -7.18 -27.87 -30.96
C ARG A 192 -5.74 -27.50 -31.31
N GLU A 193 -5.33 -27.70 -32.57
CA GLU A 193 -3.99 -27.31 -33.04
C GLU A 193 -3.78 -25.79 -32.95
N VAL A 194 -4.76 -24.99 -33.40
CA VAL A 194 -4.72 -23.54 -33.27
C VAL A 194 -4.68 -23.12 -31.79
N SER A 195 -5.45 -23.78 -30.92
CA SER A 195 -5.39 -23.52 -29.47
C SER A 195 -4.01 -23.80 -28.88
N ALA A 196 -3.39 -24.93 -29.24
CA ALA A 196 -2.06 -25.30 -28.77
C ALA A 196 -0.99 -24.30 -29.25
N SER A 197 -1.06 -23.86 -30.52
CA SER A 197 -0.13 -22.84 -31.05
C SER A 197 -0.29 -21.48 -30.35
N LEU A 198 -1.51 -21.02 -30.10
CA LEU A 198 -1.78 -19.76 -29.40
C LEU A 198 -1.42 -19.84 -27.90
N GLU A 199 -1.46 -21.03 -27.32
CA GLU A 199 -0.99 -21.28 -25.96
C GLU A 199 0.54 -21.18 -25.85
N GLN A 200 1.26 -21.68 -26.85
CA GLN A 200 2.71 -21.52 -26.94
C GLN A 200 3.11 -20.05 -27.10
N TRP A 201 2.43 -19.30 -27.98
CA TRP A 201 2.65 -17.86 -28.14
C TRP A 201 2.32 -17.08 -26.87
N ARG A 202 1.27 -17.47 -26.13
CA ARG A 202 0.95 -16.89 -24.81
C ARG A 202 2.08 -17.12 -23.84
N GLN A 203 2.57 -18.35 -23.71
CA GLN A 203 3.64 -18.67 -22.78
C GLN A 203 4.89 -17.85 -23.08
N ARG A 204 5.29 -17.73 -24.36
CA ARG A 204 6.42 -16.88 -24.77
C ARG A 204 6.22 -15.42 -24.40
N ALA A 205 5.02 -14.88 -24.65
CA ALA A 205 4.70 -13.50 -24.30
C ALA A 205 4.74 -13.28 -22.77
N GLU A 206 4.20 -14.20 -21.98
CA GLU A 206 4.23 -14.13 -20.51
C GLU A 206 5.64 -14.22 -19.95
N GLU A 207 6.48 -15.11 -20.48
CA GLU A 207 7.88 -15.22 -20.10
C GLU A 207 8.67 -13.95 -20.46
N ALA A 208 8.40 -13.34 -21.61
CA ALA A 208 9.03 -12.07 -22.01
C ALA A 208 8.58 -10.91 -21.10
N LEU A 209 7.28 -10.81 -20.82
CA LEU A 209 6.71 -9.82 -19.90
C LEU A 209 7.29 -9.96 -18.49
N GLN A 210 7.36 -11.18 -17.95
CA GLN A 210 7.92 -11.44 -16.62
C GLN A 210 9.41 -11.12 -16.58
N ARG A 211 10.19 -11.52 -17.59
CA ARG A 211 11.64 -11.21 -17.66
C ARG A 211 11.88 -9.71 -17.72
N TRP A 212 11.14 -9.00 -18.57
CA TRP A 212 11.24 -7.55 -18.69
C TRP A 212 10.85 -6.85 -17.39
N LEU A 213 9.73 -7.25 -16.79
CA LEU A 213 9.26 -6.70 -15.52
C LEU A 213 10.28 -6.90 -14.40
N LEU A 214 10.86 -8.10 -14.27
CA LEU A 214 11.89 -8.37 -13.27
C LEU A 214 13.19 -7.59 -13.55
N HIS A 215 13.59 -7.43 -14.81
CA HIS A 215 14.78 -6.67 -15.16
C HIS A 215 14.62 -5.17 -14.91
N GLU A 216 13.58 -4.55 -15.48
CA GLU A 216 13.37 -3.11 -15.42
C GLU A 216 12.91 -2.64 -14.03
N VAL A 217 12.07 -3.41 -13.34
CA VAL A 217 11.52 -3.00 -12.05
C VAL A 217 12.36 -3.47 -10.87
N CYS A 218 13.12 -4.56 -10.98
CA CYS A 218 13.88 -5.09 -9.83
C CYS A 218 15.41 -4.94 -9.94
N VAL A 219 16.00 -4.92 -11.14
CA VAL A 219 17.47 -4.93 -11.30
C VAL A 219 18.04 -3.55 -11.63
N ARG A 220 17.24 -2.63 -12.19
CA ARG A 220 17.70 -1.30 -12.65
C ARG A 220 17.90 -0.25 -11.54
N ASP A 221 17.86 -0.65 -10.28
CA ASP A 221 17.71 0.20 -9.08
C ASP A 221 18.89 1.15 -8.76
N GLU A 222 19.95 1.23 -9.58
CA GLU A 222 21.19 1.90 -9.16
C GLU A 222 21.61 3.17 -9.92
N VAL A 223 21.09 3.51 -11.12
CA VAL A 223 21.72 4.63 -11.89
C VAL A 223 20.78 5.64 -12.58
N ASP A 224 19.61 5.28 -13.15
CA ASP A 224 18.86 6.23 -13.99
C ASP A 224 17.35 6.21 -13.69
N LEU A 225 16.93 7.13 -12.81
CA LEU A 225 15.54 7.29 -12.36
C LEU A 225 14.65 8.14 -13.29
N ASP A 226 15.22 8.80 -14.30
CA ASP A 226 14.45 9.75 -15.11
C ASP A 226 13.56 9.08 -16.17
N GLU A 227 13.75 7.79 -16.47
CA GLU A 227 12.93 7.08 -17.48
C GLU A 227 12.72 5.59 -17.14
N VAL A 228 12.23 5.26 -15.94
CA VAL A 228 11.52 3.97 -15.80
C VAL A 228 10.12 4.20 -16.36
N PRO A 229 9.69 3.51 -17.42
CA PRO A 229 8.32 3.61 -17.88
C PRO A 229 7.43 2.83 -16.90
N VAL A 230 7.21 3.39 -15.70
CA VAL A 230 6.39 2.79 -14.64
C VAL A 230 4.97 2.52 -15.13
N HIS A 231 4.50 3.33 -16.08
CA HIS A 231 3.27 3.10 -16.83
C HIS A 231 3.29 1.78 -17.64
N LEU A 232 4.42 1.42 -18.28
CA LEU A 232 4.60 0.11 -18.90
C LEU A 232 4.67 -1.00 -17.84
N GLY A 233 5.31 -0.76 -16.69
CA GLY A 233 5.29 -1.68 -15.55
C GLY A 233 3.87 -2.02 -15.05
N ALA A 234 3.03 -1.00 -14.85
CA ALA A 234 1.63 -1.18 -14.47
C ALA A 234 0.82 -1.91 -15.56
N THR A 235 1.03 -1.52 -16.82
CA THR A 235 0.36 -2.14 -17.97
C THR A 235 0.75 -3.61 -18.14
N THR A 236 2.03 -3.95 -17.98
CA THR A 236 2.51 -5.34 -18.05
C THR A 236 1.97 -6.19 -16.91
N LEU A 237 1.92 -5.67 -15.67
CA LEU A 237 1.27 -6.35 -14.54
C LEU A 237 -0.22 -6.60 -14.77
N GLN A 238 -0.93 -5.61 -15.29
CA GLN A 238 -2.35 -5.75 -15.65
C GLN A 238 -2.54 -6.82 -16.74
N ARG A 239 -1.67 -6.86 -17.74
CA ARG A 239 -1.72 -7.87 -18.81
C ARG A 239 -1.42 -9.27 -18.29
N LEU A 240 -0.50 -9.42 -17.35
CA LEU A 240 -0.23 -10.71 -16.69
C LEU A 240 -1.41 -11.18 -15.82
N ALA A 241 -2.11 -10.24 -15.18
CA ALA A 241 -3.35 -10.51 -14.46
C ALA A 241 -4.45 -11.00 -15.43
N ASP A 242 -4.81 -10.20 -16.44
CA ASP A 242 -5.87 -10.53 -17.43
C ASP A 242 -5.71 -11.90 -18.12
N THR A 243 -4.47 -12.39 -18.23
CA THR A 243 -4.12 -13.59 -19.02
C THR A 243 -4.11 -14.87 -18.20
N SER A 244 -3.92 -14.79 -16.88
CA SER A 244 -3.86 -15.95 -15.99
C SER A 244 -5.03 -15.91 -14.99
N SER A 245 -5.74 -17.02 -14.77
CA SER A 245 -6.65 -17.16 -13.61
C SER A 245 -5.89 -17.20 -12.26
N ARG A 246 -4.67 -16.68 -12.27
CA ARG A 246 -3.63 -16.73 -11.27
C ARG A 246 -3.10 -15.31 -11.11
N ASP A 247 -4.02 -14.34 -11.02
CA ASP A 247 -3.80 -12.90 -10.82
C ASP A 247 -2.84 -12.57 -9.66
N GLN A 248 -2.56 -13.54 -8.79
CA GLN A 248 -1.61 -13.46 -7.69
C GLN A 248 -0.15 -13.72 -8.12
N ALA A 249 0.11 -14.60 -9.09
CA ALA A 249 1.45 -15.10 -9.38
C ALA A 249 2.43 -14.04 -9.93
N GLY A 250 1.93 -13.09 -10.72
CA GLY A 250 2.75 -11.98 -11.25
C GLY A 250 3.10 -10.93 -10.20
N GLY A 251 2.14 -10.56 -9.35
CA GLY A 251 2.40 -9.64 -8.23
C GLY A 251 3.33 -10.26 -7.17
N GLU A 252 3.12 -11.53 -6.85
CA GLU A 252 3.97 -12.28 -5.93
C GLU A 252 5.41 -12.47 -6.45
N SER A 253 5.61 -12.65 -7.75
CA SER A 253 6.96 -12.78 -8.32
C SER A 253 7.73 -11.46 -8.29
N VAL A 254 7.06 -10.33 -8.50
CA VAL A 254 7.64 -8.98 -8.30
C VAL A 254 7.95 -8.75 -6.83
N ALA A 255 6.99 -9.00 -5.93
CA ALA A 255 7.18 -8.83 -4.49
C ALA A 255 8.36 -9.66 -3.99
N ARG A 256 8.46 -10.93 -4.40
CA ARG A 256 9.57 -11.84 -4.04
C ARG A 256 10.92 -11.34 -4.52
N THR A 257 11.00 -10.85 -5.75
CA THR A 257 12.27 -10.35 -6.32
C THR A 257 12.68 -9.02 -5.68
N ARG A 258 11.75 -8.07 -5.55
CA ARG A 258 11.98 -6.80 -4.85
C ARG A 258 12.40 -7.03 -3.40
N ARG A 259 11.79 -8.00 -2.70
CA ARG A 259 12.19 -8.40 -1.34
C ARG A 259 13.66 -8.80 -1.28
N ALA A 260 14.12 -9.65 -2.21
CA ALA A 260 15.52 -10.08 -2.27
C ALA A 260 16.47 -8.93 -2.60
N VAL A 261 16.07 -8.04 -3.51
CA VAL A 261 16.83 -6.83 -3.87
C VAL A 261 16.94 -5.88 -2.70
N LEU A 262 15.84 -5.58 -2.01
CA LEU A 262 15.80 -4.70 -0.84
C LEU A 262 16.70 -5.24 0.29
N ALA A 263 16.61 -6.53 0.60
CA ALA A 263 17.48 -7.15 1.61
C ALA A 263 18.96 -7.05 1.23
N ARG A 264 19.30 -7.29 -0.06
CA ARG A 264 20.67 -7.15 -0.55
C ARG A 264 21.15 -5.70 -0.49
N ARG A 265 20.34 -4.74 -0.93
CA ARG A 265 20.64 -3.30 -0.88
C ARG A 265 20.87 -2.84 0.55
N PHE A 266 20.11 -3.36 1.52
CA PHE A 266 20.33 -3.08 2.93
C PHE A 266 21.72 -3.56 3.36
N VAL A 267 22.06 -4.83 3.09
CA VAL A 267 23.39 -5.39 3.43
C VAL A 267 24.53 -4.66 2.71
N ASP A 268 24.34 -4.26 1.45
CA ASP A 268 25.32 -3.49 0.68
C ASP A 268 25.54 -2.10 1.27
N ALA A 269 24.46 -1.41 1.66
CA ALA A 269 24.56 -0.12 2.36
C ALA A 269 25.26 -0.26 3.73
N MET A 270 25.11 -1.41 4.39
CA MET A 270 25.80 -1.70 5.65
C MET A 270 27.30 -1.87 5.47
N VAL A 271 27.73 -2.71 4.51
CA VAL A 271 29.12 -3.18 4.36
C VAL A 271 29.93 -2.30 3.42
N ARG A 272 29.33 -1.83 2.32
CA ARG A 272 30.02 -1.09 1.26
C ARG A 272 29.68 0.40 1.24
N GLY A 273 28.48 0.76 1.71
CA GLY A 273 27.95 2.11 1.54
C GLY A 273 27.65 2.41 0.07
N ASP A 274 27.48 3.70 -0.25
CA ASP A 274 27.31 4.17 -1.62
C ASP A 274 28.53 5.01 -2.04
N PRO A 275 29.52 4.40 -2.71
CA PRO A 275 30.72 5.11 -3.14
C PRO A 275 30.43 6.17 -4.22
N ALA A 276 29.35 6.04 -5.00
CA ALA A 276 28.98 7.02 -6.02
C ALA A 276 28.42 8.31 -5.40
N ARG A 277 27.67 8.18 -4.29
CA ARG A 277 27.15 9.31 -3.51
C ARG A 277 28.04 9.74 -2.34
N GLY A 278 29.21 9.11 -2.18
CA GLY A 278 30.14 9.38 -1.08
C GLY A 278 29.63 8.96 0.30
N VAL A 279 28.59 8.11 0.35
CA VAL A 279 28.03 7.59 1.60
C VAL A 279 28.89 6.43 2.07
N ARG A 280 29.45 6.58 3.26
CA ARG A 280 30.30 5.58 3.91
C ARG A 280 29.49 4.36 4.38
N PRO A 281 30.09 3.15 4.47
CA PRO A 281 29.44 1.99 5.07
C PRO A 281 28.90 2.28 6.47
N MET A 282 27.66 1.88 6.76
CA MET A 282 27.06 2.05 8.08
C MET A 282 27.80 1.24 9.16
N GLU A 283 28.45 0.13 8.81
CA GLU A 283 29.24 -0.67 9.78
C GLU A 283 30.37 0.12 10.48
N MET A 284 30.84 1.23 9.90
CA MET A 284 31.86 2.05 10.57
C MET A 284 31.34 2.77 11.83
N SER A 285 30.03 2.97 11.95
CA SER A 285 29.42 3.53 13.17
C SER A 285 28.99 2.46 14.18
N ALA A 286 29.30 1.17 13.97
CA ALA A 286 28.91 0.09 14.88
C ALA A 286 29.47 0.24 16.32
N HIS A 287 30.44 1.14 16.54
CA HIS A 287 30.96 1.49 17.86
C HIS A 287 30.03 2.44 18.64
N ASP A 288 28.97 2.95 18.04
CA ASP A 288 28.01 3.89 18.65
C ASP A 288 26.62 3.36 18.32
N ALA A 289 26.03 2.63 19.26
CA ALA A 289 24.78 1.91 19.05
C ALA A 289 23.62 2.85 18.67
N LEU A 290 23.57 4.05 19.25
CA LEU A 290 22.52 5.03 18.96
C LEU A 290 22.62 5.54 17.53
N ARG A 291 23.81 5.97 17.13
CA ARG A 291 24.04 6.44 15.75
C ARG A 291 23.80 5.32 14.74
N TYR A 292 24.33 4.13 15.02
CA TYR A 292 24.19 2.97 14.16
C TYR A 292 22.72 2.57 13.96
N ALA A 293 21.93 2.50 15.04
CA ALA A 293 20.50 2.23 14.97
C ALA A 293 19.75 3.31 14.18
N ASN A 294 20.09 4.59 14.40
CA ASN A 294 19.48 5.70 13.67
C ASN A 294 19.79 5.65 12.17
N ASP A 295 21.05 5.42 11.79
CA ASP A 295 21.46 5.33 10.38
C ASP A 295 20.74 4.16 9.68
N MET A 296 20.65 3.00 10.34
CA MET A 296 19.90 1.84 9.83
C MET A 296 18.40 2.15 9.65
N LEU A 297 17.76 2.72 10.67
CA LEU A 297 16.32 3.02 10.63
C LEU A 297 15.99 4.12 9.61
N ALA A 298 16.86 5.13 9.47
CA ALA A 298 16.73 6.16 8.45
C ALA A 298 16.81 5.57 7.04
N TRP A 299 17.78 4.68 6.80
CA TRP A 299 17.89 3.97 5.53
C TRP A 299 16.64 3.13 5.26
N ILE A 300 16.17 2.35 6.25
CA ILE A 300 14.98 1.50 6.11
C ILE A 300 13.74 2.35 5.78
N HIS A 301 13.54 3.45 6.49
CA HIS A 301 12.42 4.35 6.23
C HIS A 301 12.46 4.91 4.80
N HIS A 302 13.60 5.43 4.34
CA HIS A 302 13.74 5.95 2.98
C HIS A 302 13.53 4.87 1.91
N ALA A 303 14.08 3.67 2.12
CA ALA A 303 13.91 2.56 1.19
C ALA A 303 12.44 2.13 1.11
N LEU A 304 11.75 1.99 2.25
CA LEU A 304 10.33 1.63 2.29
C LEU A 304 9.43 2.71 1.69
N LEU A 305 9.78 3.99 1.84
CA LEU A 305 9.06 5.08 1.17
C LEU A 305 9.17 4.96 -0.35
N ALA A 306 10.37 4.68 -0.88
CA ALA A 306 10.56 4.45 -2.30
C ALA A 306 9.81 3.21 -2.81
N GLU A 307 9.79 2.12 -2.04
CA GLU A 307 8.97 0.93 -2.36
C GLU A 307 7.47 1.25 -2.35
N HIS A 308 7.00 2.07 -1.40
CA HIS A 308 5.62 2.50 -1.33
C HIS A 308 5.22 3.24 -2.60
N GLU A 309 5.99 4.26 -3.00
CA GLU A 309 5.75 5.02 -4.24
C GLU A 309 5.76 4.12 -5.49
N LEU A 310 6.71 3.17 -5.56
CA LEU A 310 6.78 2.21 -6.65
C LEU A 310 5.54 1.30 -6.70
N VAL A 311 5.12 0.74 -5.57
CA VAL A 311 3.95 -0.15 -5.47
C VAL A 311 2.66 0.61 -5.82
N GLU A 312 2.53 1.87 -5.40
CA GLU A 312 1.41 2.72 -5.76
C GLU A 312 1.33 2.99 -7.27
N ALA A 313 2.48 3.23 -7.89
CA ALA A 313 2.58 3.50 -9.31
C ALA A 313 2.37 2.24 -10.17
N LEU A 314 2.79 1.06 -9.70
CA LEU A 314 2.59 -0.24 -10.37
C LEU A 314 1.16 -0.77 -10.27
N LEU A 315 0.46 -0.47 -9.16
CA LEU A 315 -0.90 -0.96 -8.90
C LEU A 315 -1.86 0.23 -8.72
N PRO A 316 -2.13 1.08 -9.73
CA PRO A 316 -2.97 2.26 -9.59
C PRO A 316 -4.40 1.91 -9.15
N ALA A 317 -5.01 2.79 -8.34
CA ALA A 317 -6.38 2.63 -7.87
C ALA A 317 -7.39 2.62 -9.05
N GLU A 318 -8.47 1.85 -8.91
CA GLU A 318 -9.55 1.73 -9.90
C GLU A 318 -10.11 3.08 -10.37
N GLU A 319 -10.17 4.08 -9.48
CA GLU A 319 -10.66 5.44 -9.78
C GLU A 319 -9.74 6.21 -10.74
N ASN A 320 -8.41 6.04 -10.61
CA ASN A 320 -7.43 6.63 -11.52
C ASN A 320 -7.44 5.96 -12.90
N ARG A 321 -8.00 4.74 -13.03
CA ARG A 321 -8.17 4.10 -14.34
C ARG A 321 -9.22 4.81 -15.20
N ARG A 322 -10.32 5.28 -14.60
CA ARG A 322 -11.42 5.95 -15.33
C ARG A 322 -11.04 7.34 -15.84
N LEU A 323 -10.14 8.02 -15.14
CA LEU A 323 -9.64 9.33 -15.53
C LEU A 323 -8.56 9.24 -16.64
N GLY A 324 -7.73 8.20 -16.62
CA GLY A 324 -6.69 7.99 -17.66
C GLY A 324 -7.22 7.49 -19.01
N ASP A 325 -8.25 6.63 -18.99
CA ASP A 325 -8.85 6.08 -20.23
C ASP A 325 -9.63 7.15 -21.02
N GLY A 326 -10.14 8.18 -20.34
CA GLY A 326 -10.81 9.33 -20.97
C GLY A 326 -9.87 10.22 -21.78
N VAL A 327 -8.62 10.41 -21.33
CA VAL A 327 -7.64 11.29 -21.99
C VAL A 327 -6.98 10.59 -23.19
N ALA A 328 -6.82 9.26 -23.16
CA ALA A 328 -6.32 8.50 -24.30
C ALA A 328 -7.37 8.32 -25.41
N ALA A 329 -8.66 8.26 -25.07
CA ALA A 329 -9.75 8.15 -26.04
C ALA A 329 -10.02 9.47 -26.81
N GLU A 330 -9.79 10.63 -26.20
CA GLU A 330 -10.02 11.94 -26.84
C GLU A 330 -8.99 12.27 -27.94
N ALA A 331 -7.78 11.69 -27.89
CA ALA A 331 -6.76 11.91 -28.93
C ALA A 331 -7.01 11.11 -30.22
N VAL A 332 -7.93 10.14 -30.22
CA VAL A 332 -8.23 9.28 -31.40
C VAL A 332 -9.59 9.60 -32.04
N ALA A 333 -10.43 10.44 -31.43
CA ALA A 333 -11.81 10.67 -31.84
C ALA A 333 -12.09 12.02 -32.53
N VAL A 334 -11.13 12.62 -33.25
CA VAL A 334 -11.37 13.88 -34.01
C VAL A 334 -11.90 13.65 -35.44
N ASN A 335 -12.13 12.42 -35.90
CA ASN A 335 -12.69 12.18 -37.24
C ASN A 335 -13.81 11.15 -37.24
N ALA A 336 -15.05 11.59 -36.97
CA ALA A 336 -16.26 11.14 -37.65
C ALA A 336 -17.49 11.92 -37.11
N ALA A 337 -17.93 12.92 -37.85
CA ALA A 337 -19.25 13.52 -37.71
C ALA A 337 -20.27 12.74 -38.55
N ASP A 338 -21.37 12.30 -37.93
CA ASP A 338 -22.77 12.50 -38.35
C ASP A 338 -23.72 11.65 -37.47
N GLY A 339 -24.68 12.30 -36.81
CA GLY A 339 -25.73 11.66 -35.98
C GLY A 339 -26.96 11.21 -36.79
N PRO A 340 -28.19 11.23 -36.24
CA PRO A 340 -28.62 10.99 -34.85
C PRO A 340 -29.83 10.00 -34.77
N SER A 341 -30.14 9.42 -33.60
CA SER A 341 -31.55 9.28 -33.13
C SER A 341 -31.68 8.58 -31.78
N SER A 342 -32.49 9.23 -30.94
CA SER A 342 -33.10 8.82 -29.68
C SER A 342 -34.06 7.61 -29.78
N THR A 343 -34.17 6.84 -28.70
CA THR A 343 -35.44 6.57 -27.98
C THR A 343 -35.15 5.79 -26.70
N GLY A 344 -35.71 6.25 -25.57
CA GLY A 344 -35.74 5.50 -24.31
C GLY A 344 -36.81 4.40 -24.32
N ASP A 345 -36.68 3.41 -23.46
CA ASP A 345 -37.43 3.36 -22.20
C ASP A 345 -37.12 2.10 -21.40
N THR A 346 -37.24 2.28 -20.10
CA THR A 346 -37.05 1.36 -18.97
C THR A 346 -38.07 0.21 -18.90
N ALA A 347 -37.66 -0.96 -18.37
CA ALA A 347 -38.24 -1.58 -17.16
C ALA A 347 -37.81 -3.05 -16.92
N ALA A 348 -37.18 -3.26 -15.75
CA ALA A 348 -37.40 -4.29 -14.72
C ALA A 348 -37.59 -5.79 -15.06
N ALA A 349 -36.72 -6.62 -14.47
CA ALA A 349 -37.04 -7.80 -13.63
C ALA A 349 -35.70 -8.36 -13.07
N ASP A 350 -35.28 -7.98 -11.86
CA ASP A 350 -35.58 -8.66 -10.59
C ASP A 350 -35.57 -10.20 -10.67
N ILE A 351 -34.39 -10.80 -10.45
CA ILE A 351 -34.25 -12.09 -9.75
C ILE A 351 -33.07 -11.95 -8.78
N MET A 352 -33.41 -11.61 -7.54
CA MET A 352 -32.59 -11.73 -6.34
C MET A 352 -32.53 -13.22 -5.95
N HIS A 353 -31.33 -13.80 -5.89
CA HIS A 353 -31.07 -14.98 -5.08
C HIS A 353 -29.81 -14.72 -4.25
N PRO A 354 -29.93 -14.64 -2.91
CA PRO A 354 -28.79 -14.42 -2.02
C PRO A 354 -28.10 -15.77 -1.79
N LEU A 355 -26.82 -15.84 -2.12
CA LEU A 355 -25.92 -16.84 -1.58
C LEU A 355 -24.70 -16.08 -1.05
N ASP A 356 -24.63 -16.03 0.27
CA ASP A 356 -23.41 -15.75 1.01
C ASP A 356 -22.35 -16.77 0.57
N ASP A 357 -21.32 -16.30 -0.11
CA ASP A 357 -20.00 -16.91 -0.12
C ASP A 357 -18.97 -15.76 0.04
N ASP A 358 -18.22 -15.89 1.13
CA ASP A 358 -17.39 -14.93 1.82
C ASP A 358 -16.00 -14.80 1.14
N ASP A 359 -15.96 -14.33 -0.11
CA ASP A 359 -14.70 -14.04 -0.83
C ASP A 359 -14.86 -12.78 -1.72
N ALA A 360 -14.92 -11.62 -1.07
CA ALA A 360 -14.69 -10.36 -1.78
C ALA A 360 -13.26 -10.39 -2.37
N PRO A 361 -13.05 -10.09 -3.67
CA PRO A 361 -11.71 -10.02 -4.22
C PRO A 361 -10.93 -8.97 -3.43
N SER A 362 -9.87 -9.39 -2.74
CA SER A 362 -9.02 -8.52 -1.91
C SER A 362 -8.79 -7.20 -2.64
N SER A 363 -9.19 -6.08 -2.04
CA SER A 363 -9.12 -4.77 -2.67
C SER A 363 -7.70 -4.50 -3.18
N VAL A 364 -7.55 -3.70 -4.23
CA VAL A 364 -6.21 -3.26 -4.69
C VAL A 364 -5.40 -2.69 -3.52
N ALA A 365 -6.07 -2.02 -2.58
CA ALA A 365 -5.48 -1.56 -1.32
C ALA A 365 -4.94 -2.70 -0.45
N ASP A 366 -5.71 -3.78 -0.27
CA ASP A 366 -5.27 -4.96 0.50
C ASP A 366 -4.07 -5.64 -0.16
N ARG A 367 -4.03 -5.69 -1.50
CA ARG A 367 -2.90 -6.24 -2.24
C ARG A 367 -1.64 -5.37 -2.08
N ARG A 368 -1.77 -4.04 -2.18
CA ARG A 368 -0.65 -3.11 -1.92
C ARG A 368 -0.10 -3.30 -0.50
N ALA A 369 -0.99 -3.34 0.50
CA ALA A 369 -0.60 -3.54 1.90
C ALA A 369 0.13 -4.88 2.12
N ARG A 370 -0.33 -5.97 1.50
CA ARG A 370 0.35 -7.28 1.54
C ARG A 370 1.76 -7.23 0.95
N ILE A 371 1.93 -6.63 -0.23
CA ILE A 371 3.25 -6.50 -0.87
C ILE A 371 4.19 -5.68 0.00
N LEU A 372 3.74 -4.52 0.50
CA LEU A 372 4.55 -3.67 1.38
C LEU A 372 4.94 -4.38 2.68
N HIS A 373 4.04 -5.19 3.24
CA HIS A 373 4.33 -6.02 4.40
C HIS A 373 5.44 -7.03 4.11
N GLU A 374 5.37 -7.74 2.98
CA GLU A 374 6.42 -8.69 2.57
C GLU A 374 7.78 -8.03 2.30
N LEU A 375 7.78 -6.80 1.78
CA LEU A 375 9.00 -6.01 1.57
C LEU A 375 9.60 -5.56 2.91
N ALA A 376 8.80 -5.08 3.85
CA ALA A 376 9.27 -4.71 5.18
C ALA A 376 9.85 -5.91 5.95
N GLU A 377 9.30 -7.10 5.75
CA GLU A 377 9.83 -8.36 6.28
C GLU A 377 11.21 -8.74 5.70
N ALA A 378 11.67 -8.12 4.61
CA ALA A 378 13.00 -8.35 4.06
C ALA A 378 14.12 -7.84 4.98
N VAL A 379 13.89 -6.70 5.63
CA VAL A 379 14.91 -5.97 6.40
C VAL A 379 14.81 -6.20 7.90
N ARG A 380 13.70 -6.79 8.36
CA ARG A 380 13.42 -7.07 9.78
C ARG A 380 14.54 -7.85 10.47
N GLU A 381 14.83 -9.08 10.02
CA GLU A 381 15.85 -9.93 10.66
C GLU A 381 17.27 -9.38 10.51
N PRO A 382 17.69 -8.88 9.32
CA PRO A 382 18.97 -8.19 9.18
C PRO A 382 19.15 -7.02 10.15
N PHE A 383 18.12 -6.17 10.32
CA PHE A 383 18.15 -5.08 11.28
C PHE A 383 18.27 -5.59 12.71
N ARG A 384 17.41 -6.54 13.10
CA ARG A 384 17.37 -7.10 14.46
C ARG A 384 18.73 -7.65 14.87
N LEU A 385 19.35 -8.49 14.04
CA LEU A 385 20.65 -9.08 14.32
C LEU A 385 21.74 -8.03 14.51
N ARG A 386 21.72 -6.95 13.71
CA ARG A 386 22.72 -5.89 13.77
C ARG A 386 22.51 -4.97 14.97
N TYR A 387 21.26 -4.68 15.30
CA TYR A 387 20.90 -3.97 16.52
C TYR A 387 21.33 -4.74 17.76
N GLU A 388 20.96 -6.02 17.88
CA GLU A 388 21.38 -6.89 18.98
C GLU A 388 22.90 -7.04 19.04
N TYR A 389 23.57 -7.15 17.88
CA TYR A 389 25.03 -7.18 17.81
C TYR A 389 25.66 -5.90 18.36
N ALA A 390 25.16 -4.71 17.98
CA ALA A 390 25.66 -3.44 18.48
C ALA A 390 25.53 -3.32 20.01
N LEU A 391 24.40 -3.77 20.57
CA LEU A 391 24.18 -3.83 22.02
C LEU A 391 25.09 -4.85 22.73
N SER A 392 25.46 -5.93 22.04
CA SER A 392 26.36 -6.95 22.60
C SER A 392 27.82 -6.52 22.62
N GLN A 393 28.25 -5.73 21.63
CA GLN A 393 29.63 -5.25 21.52
C GLN A 393 29.95 -4.18 22.56
N GLN A 394 28.97 -3.33 22.85
CA GLN A 394 29.09 -2.31 23.87
C GLN A 394 27.80 -2.30 24.67
N THR A 395 27.91 -2.47 25.98
CA THR A 395 26.77 -2.31 26.89
C THR A 395 26.46 -0.82 27.00
N PRO A 396 25.40 -0.31 26.34
CA PRO A 396 25.08 1.11 26.38
C PRO A 396 24.71 1.54 27.80
N GLY A 397 24.93 2.83 28.08
CA GLY A 397 24.48 3.45 29.32
C GLY A 397 22.94 3.53 29.40
N PRO A 398 22.37 3.75 30.60
CA PRO A 398 20.92 3.87 30.76
C PRO A 398 20.32 5.03 29.94
N ALA A 399 21.03 6.14 29.79
CA ALA A 399 20.57 7.27 28.98
C ALA A 399 20.52 6.93 27.48
N GLU A 400 21.55 6.23 26.98
CA GLU A 400 21.58 5.77 25.59
C GLU A 400 20.48 4.75 25.30
N LEU A 401 20.19 3.84 26.25
CA LEU A 401 19.05 2.90 26.14
C LEU A 401 17.69 3.62 26.07
N CYS A 402 17.51 4.68 26.85
CA CYS A 402 16.30 5.52 26.78
C CYS A 402 16.16 6.23 25.42
N GLN A 403 17.28 6.76 24.89
CA GLN A 403 17.32 7.39 23.58
C GLN A 403 17.03 6.37 22.45
N LEU A 404 17.63 5.19 22.53
CA LEU A 404 17.37 4.07 21.62
C LEU A 404 15.91 3.62 21.66
N ALA A 405 15.33 3.49 22.85
CA ALA A 405 13.91 3.15 23.01
C ALA A 405 13.03 4.22 22.33
N SER A 406 13.29 5.50 22.59
CA SER A 406 12.54 6.61 21.98
C SER A 406 12.67 6.63 20.46
N LEU A 407 13.86 6.35 19.93
CA LEU A 407 14.15 6.24 18.51
C LEU A 407 13.36 5.10 17.84
N LEU A 408 13.37 3.92 18.46
CA LEU A 408 12.64 2.74 17.97
C LEU A 408 11.13 3.01 17.92
N GLU A 409 10.58 3.66 18.95
CA GLU A 409 9.17 4.01 18.99
C GLU A 409 8.80 5.05 17.92
N PHE A 410 9.65 6.05 17.70
CA PHE A 410 9.48 7.02 16.62
C PHE A 410 9.40 6.33 15.26
N TYR A 411 10.39 5.50 14.92
CA TYR A 411 10.42 4.82 13.63
C TYR A 411 9.33 3.76 13.50
N ALA A 412 8.91 3.09 14.58
CA ALA A 412 7.76 2.20 14.56
C ALA A 412 6.49 2.93 14.12
N ARG A 413 6.25 4.15 14.62
CA ARG A 413 5.11 4.98 14.22
C ARG A 413 5.24 5.49 12.78
N VAL A 414 6.43 5.93 12.36
CA VAL A 414 6.65 6.46 11.01
C VAL A 414 6.51 5.34 9.96
N ILE A 415 7.14 4.19 10.18
CA ILE A 415 7.06 3.03 9.28
C ILE A 415 5.66 2.40 9.34
N GLY A 416 5.00 2.41 10.50
CA GLY A 416 3.62 1.96 10.67
C GLY A 416 2.64 2.68 9.75
N LYS A 417 2.84 3.98 9.51
CA LYS A 417 2.01 4.74 8.55
C LYS A 417 2.18 4.29 7.09
N LEU A 418 3.32 3.71 6.72
CA LEU A 418 3.62 3.27 5.35
C LEU A 418 3.14 1.84 5.08
N VAL A 419 3.34 0.93 6.05
CA VAL A 419 3.13 -0.52 5.86
C VAL A 419 1.91 -1.04 6.65
N GLY A 420 1.38 -0.23 7.58
CA GLY A 420 0.33 -0.57 8.52
C GLY A 420 0.86 -0.86 9.93
N ASP A 421 0.15 -0.41 10.95
CA ASP A 421 0.58 -0.50 12.36
C ASP A 421 0.75 -1.94 12.88
N ARG A 422 0.07 -2.91 12.24
CA ARG A 422 0.15 -4.34 12.57
C ARG A 422 1.19 -5.10 11.76
N ALA A 423 1.98 -4.41 10.93
CA ALA A 423 3.04 -5.04 10.18
C ALA A 423 4.15 -5.53 11.12
N ALA A 424 4.84 -6.59 10.71
CA ALA A 424 5.74 -7.32 11.59
C ALA A 424 7.07 -6.58 11.86
N LEU A 425 7.45 -5.62 11.02
CA LEU A 425 8.57 -4.71 11.26
C LEU A 425 8.26 -3.68 12.38
N PRO A 426 7.20 -2.85 12.29
CA PRO A 426 6.79 -1.96 13.40
C PRO A 426 6.59 -2.68 14.73
N THR A 427 5.97 -3.87 14.74
CA THR A 427 5.78 -4.62 15.98
C THR A 427 7.10 -5.11 16.57
N MET A 428 8.06 -5.55 15.75
CA MET A 428 9.41 -5.89 16.18
C MET A 428 10.15 -4.67 16.76
N LEU A 429 10.01 -3.48 16.16
CA LEU A 429 10.60 -2.25 16.69
C LEU A 429 10.02 -1.89 18.08
N LEU A 430 8.70 -2.05 18.28
CA LEU A 430 8.07 -1.85 19.59
C LEU A 430 8.49 -2.92 20.61
N GLU A 431 8.75 -4.15 20.16
CA GLU A 431 9.31 -5.20 21.02
C GLU A 431 10.72 -4.83 21.48
N LEU A 432 11.60 -4.39 20.56
CA LEU A 432 12.95 -3.92 20.88
C LEU A 432 12.92 -2.68 21.77
N HIS A 433 11.96 -1.78 21.58
CA HIS A 433 11.73 -0.63 22.45
C HIS A 433 11.49 -1.08 23.91
N ARG A 434 10.56 -2.03 24.12
CA ARG A 434 10.29 -2.58 25.45
C ARG A 434 11.53 -3.23 26.05
N GLN A 435 12.26 -4.02 25.25
CA GLN A 435 13.50 -4.67 25.70
C GLN A 435 14.57 -3.66 26.11
N ALA A 436 14.71 -2.54 25.40
CA ALA A 436 15.65 -1.47 25.74
C ALA A 436 15.29 -0.79 27.09
N LEU A 437 14.00 -0.52 27.33
CA LEU A 437 13.54 0.02 28.61
C LEU A 437 13.73 -0.98 29.77
N GLU A 438 13.46 -2.26 29.52
CA GLU A 438 13.68 -3.32 30.51
C GLU A 438 15.17 -3.49 30.85
N ALA A 439 16.04 -3.46 29.86
CA ALA A 439 17.49 -3.51 30.05
C ALA A 439 17.99 -2.29 30.84
N MET A 440 17.44 -1.10 30.59
CA MET A 440 17.73 0.11 31.35
C MET A 440 17.35 -0.06 32.82
N LEU A 441 16.12 -0.49 33.11
CA LEU A 441 15.66 -0.71 34.49
C LEU A 441 16.44 -1.82 35.19
N ALA A 442 16.81 -2.90 34.47
CA ALA A 442 17.64 -3.97 35.01
C ALA A 442 19.05 -3.47 35.36
N SER A 443 19.64 -2.59 34.53
CA SER A 443 20.93 -1.96 34.82
C SER A 443 20.89 -1.14 36.11
N TRP A 444 19.81 -0.38 36.32
CA TRP A 444 19.59 0.37 37.57
C TRP A 444 19.42 -0.51 38.78
N ARG A 445 18.59 -1.57 38.69
CA ARG A 445 18.41 -2.55 39.78
C ARG A 445 19.73 -3.22 40.15
N GLY A 446 20.51 -3.66 39.16
CA GLY A 446 21.84 -4.23 39.42
C GLY A 446 22.79 -3.23 40.12
N HIS A 447 22.73 -1.95 39.74
CA HIS A 447 23.51 -0.91 40.42
C HIS A 447 23.06 -0.71 41.87
N THR A 448 21.75 -0.69 42.16
CA THR A 448 21.26 -0.56 43.53
C THR A 448 21.54 -1.79 44.39
N ASP A 449 21.46 -2.99 43.82
CA ASP A 449 21.72 -4.26 44.52
C ASP A 449 23.19 -4.36 44.93
N THR A 450 24.11 -4.06 44.00
CA THR A 450 25.56 -4.02 44.30
C THR A 450 25.90 -3.00 45.38
N LEU A 451 25.25 -1.83 45.39
CA LEU A 451 25.42 -0.83 46.45
C LEU A 451 24.83 -1.28 47.79
N THR A 452 23.74 -2.04 47.76
CA THR A 452 23.11 -2.63 48.95
C THR A 452 24.06 -3.65 49.62
N GLU A 453 24.73 -4.47 48.82
CA GLU A 453 25.69 -5.48 49.30
C GLU A 453 26.97 -4.86 49.89
N ILE A 454 27.55 -3.88 49.20
CA ILE A 454 28.78 -3.20 49.65
C ILE A 454 28.50 -2.35 50.91
N GLY A 455 27.29 -1.78 50.99
CA GLY A 455 26.90 -0.84 52.01
C GLY A 455 27.48 0.56 51.77
N LEU A 456 26.82 1.57 52.35
CA LEU A 456 27.18 2.97 52.17
C LEU A 456 28.01 3.49 53.35
N ARG A 457 29.08 4.23 53.04
CA ARG A 457 29.90 4.94 54.03
C ARG A 457 29.54 6.42 54.02
N VAL A 458 29.28 6.97 55.20
CA VAL A 458 29.00 8.40 55.35
C VAL A 458 30.31 9.20 55.25
N PRO A 459 30.39 10.21 54.36
CA PRO A 459 31.49 11.15 54.32
C PRO A 459 31.65 11.94 55.63
N ARG A 460 32.89 12.36 55.97
CA ARG A 460 33.18 13.11 57.20
C ARG A 460 32.67 14.54 57.19
N ASP A 461 32.51 15.11 56.01
CA ASP A 461 31.93 16.42 55.76
C ASP A 461 30.40 16.42 55.77
N LEU A 462 29.77 15.25 56.00
CA LEU A 462 28.32 15.05 55.98
C LEU A 462 27.68 15.47 54.64
N ALA A 463 28.46 15.49 53.56
CA ALA A 463 27.97 15.71 52.22
C ALA A 463 27.22 14.48 51.68
N PRO A 464 26.39 14.65 50.64
CA PRO A 464 25.75 13.52 49.97
C PRO A 464 26.79 12.48 49.53
N PRO A 465 26.54 11.18 49.72
CA PRO A 465 27.48 10.13 49.34
C PRO A 465 27.80 10.15 47.84
N THR A 466 29.03 9.78 47.48
CA THR A 466 29.43 9.65 46.07
C THR A 466 28.51 8.75 45.23
N PRO A 467 28.03 7.59 45.73
CA PRO A 467 27.06 6.78 44.97
C PRO A 467 25.74 7.50 44.66
N LEU A 468 25.26 8.35 45.60
CA LEU A 468 24.03 9.12 45.42
C LEU A 468 24.22 10.21 44.37
N THR A 469 25.32 10.98 44.47
CA THR A 469 25.63 12.06 43.50
C THR A 469 25.89 11.52 42.09
N GLN A 470 26.59 10.39 41.95
CA GLN A 470 26.79 9.72 40.67
C GLN A 470 25.49 9.20 40.06
N THR A 471 24.59 8.66 40.89
CA THR A 471 23.27 8.19 40.46
C THR A 471 22.42 9.37 40.00
N LEU A 472 22.38 10.48 40.74
CA LEU A 472 21.68 11.69 40.34
C LEU A 472 22.19 12.24 39.01
N TYR A 473 23.51 12.32 38.81
CA TYR A 473 24.09 12.78 37.54
C TYR A 473 23.70 11.89 36.34
N ARG A 474 23.60 10.57 36.54
CA ARG A 474 23.15 9.64 35.49
C ARG A 474 21.64 9.73 35.26
N LEU A 475 20.84 9.87 36.31
CA LEU A 475 19.39 10.06 36.20
C LEU A 475 19.05 11.35 35.47
N GLU A 476 19.80 12.42 35.75
CA GLU A 476 19.71 13.68 35.03
C GLU A 476 19.83 13.52 33.51
N GLN A 477 20.75 12.67 33.03
CA GLN A 477 20.91 12.39 31.60
C GLN A 477 19.70 11.60 31.04
N VAL A 478 19.20 10.62 31.80
CA VAL A 478 18.02 9.82 31.41
C VAL A 478 16.75 10.68 31.37
N LEU A 479 16.52 11.51 32.39
CA LEU A 479 15.36 12.41 32.45
C LEU A 479 15.39 13.43 31.32
N THR A 480 16.58 13.95 30.97
CA THR A 480 16.74 14.83 29.80
C THR A 480 16.35 14.10 28.50
N ALA A 481 16.77 12.84 28.34
CA ALA A 481 16.39 12.03 27.18
C ALA A 481 14.88 11.71 27.17
N LEU A 482 14.28 11.47 28.34
CA LEU A 482 12.87 11.17 28.50
C LEU A 482 11.98 12.38 28.18
N GLU A 483 12.31 13.57 28.67
CA GLU A 483 11.58 14.81 28.34
C GLU A 483 11.71 15.18 26.85
N ALA A 484 12.83 14.82 26.22
CA ALA A 484 13.02 14.99 24.78
C ALA A 484 12.29 13.93 23.92
N SER A 485 11.79 12.85 24.53
CA SER A 485 11.09 11.77 23.82
C SER A 485 9.72 12.23 23.32
N MET A 486 9.21 11.60 22.25
CA MET A 486 7.88 11.92 21.71
C MET A 486 6.74 11.12 22.37
N THR A 487 6.91 10.69 23.62
CA THR A 487 5.87 10.00 24.39
C THR A 487 4.88 11.01 24.97
N ALA A 488 3.67 10.56 25.33
CA ALA A 488 2.69 11.45 25.94
C ALA A 488 3.20 11.95 27.30
N PRO A 489 2.97 13.23 27.68
CA PRO A 489 3.52 13.80 28.91
C PRO A 489 3.08 13.07 30.19
N GLN A 490 1.89 12.45 30.16
CA GLN A 490 1.41 11.61 31.26
C GLN A 490 2.21 10.31 31.40
N GLU A 491 2.61 9.72 30.28
CA GLU A 491 3.41 8.49 30.26
C GLU A 491 4.87 8.79 30.61
N GLN A 492 5.42 9.93 30.16
CA GLN A 492 6.72 10.43 30.59
C GLN A 492 6.80 10.56 32.11
N ARG A 493 5.78 11.14 32.73
CA ARG A 493 5.70 11.25 34.20
C ARG A 493 5.71 9.89 34.89
N ARG A 494 4.88 8.95 34.42
CA ARG A 494 4.84 7.58 34.97
C ARG A 494 6.19 6.86 34.85
N GLN A 495 6.82 6.94 33.67
CA GLN A 495 8.12 6.32 33.44
C GLN A 495 9.22 6.97 34.31
N ALA A 496 9.17 8.29 34.50
CA ALA A 496 10.06 8.99 35.41
C ALA A 496 9.85 8.55 36.86
N ASP A 497 8.61 8.46 37.31
CA ASP A 497 8.28 8.01 38.67
C ASP A 497 8.77 6.59 38.95
N ASP A 498 8.51 5.64 38.04
CA ASP A 498 8.97 4.26 38.15
C ASP A 498 10.51 4.19 38.19
N LEU A 499 11.19 4.96 37.34
CA LEU A 499 12.65 5.05 37.31
C LEU A 499 13.21 5.62 38.61
N LEU A 500 12.67 6.74 39.10
CA LEU A 500 13.13 7.42 40.31
C LEU A 500 12.86 6.55 41.55
N GLN A 501 11.72 5.86 41.59
CA GLN A 501 11.40 4.92 42.66
C GLN A 501 12.37 3.73 42.68
N VAL A 502 12.77 3.19 41.53
CA VAL A 502 13.74 2.10 41.47
C VAL A 502 15.16 2.56 41.79
N ALA A 503 15.56 3.75 41.32
CA ALA A 503 16.95 4.21 41.42
C ALA A 503 17.28 4.97 42.71
N LEU A 504 16.41 5.87 43.18
CA LEU A 504 16.69 6.77 44.31
C LEU A 504 16.19 6.25 45.64
N GLN A 505 15.00 5.64 45.69
CA GLN A 505 14.41 5.18 46.96
C GLN A 505 15.34 4.23 47.73
N PRO A 506 15.95 3.19 47.11
CA PRO A 506 16.84 2.29 47.84
C PRO A 506 18.10 3.01 48.36
N LEU A 507 18.62 3.97 47.60
CA LEU A 507 19.81 4.74 48.01
C LEU A 507 19.53 5.67 49.18
N LEU A 508 18.34 6.28 49.24
CA LEU A 508 17.92 7.11 50.36
C LEU A 508 17.70 6.27 51.63
N GLU A 509 17.09 5.10 51.49
CA GLU A 509 16.91 4.14 52.59
C GLU A 509 18.26 3.61 53.11
N LEU A 510 19.17 3.25 52.21
CA LEU A 510 20.55 2.87 52.56
C LEU A 510 21.30 4.01 53.26
N SER A 511 21.10 5.25 52.80
CA SER A 511 21.72 6.43 53.41
C SER A 511 21.17 6.66 54.83
N ALA A 512 19.85 6.53 55.04
CA ALA A 512 19.24 6.63 56.36
C ALA A 512 19.71 5.53 57.31
N ALA A 513 19.82 4.29 56.82
CA ALA A 513 20.35 3.18 57.60
C ALA A 513 21.83 3.37 57.94
N ALA A 514 22.65 3.85 57.00
CA ALA A 514 24.06 4.15 57.23
C ALA A 514 24.23 5.28 58.26
N ALA A 515 23.43 6.35 58.16
CA ALA A 515 23.43 7.44 59.12
C ALA A 515 23.14 6.94 60.54
N THR A 516 22.09 6.13 60.69
CA THR A 516 21.68 5.58 62.00
C THR A 516 22.78 4.71 62.64
N ARG A 517 23.55 3.98 61.82
CA ARG A 517 24.63 3.10 62.32
C ARG A 517 25.94 3.82 62.61
N GLN A 518 26.27 4.89 61.88
CA GLN A 518 27.61 5.50 61.88
C GLN A 518 27.68 6.86 62.58
N LEU A 519 26.56 7.55 62.78
CA LEU A 519 26.53 8.96 63.18
C LEU A 519 25.72 9.19 64.46
N ALA A 520 26.01 10.28 65.17
CA ALA A 520 25.19 10.78 66.27
C ALA A 520 23.97 11.56 65.75
N GLU A 521 22.95 11.80 66.59
CA GLU A 521 21.66 12.36 66.15
C GLU A 521 21.75 13.69 65.37
N VAL A 522 22.67 14.59 65.76
CA VAL A 522 22.87 15.87 65.06
C VAL A 522 23.52 15.65 63.70
N ASP A 523 24.56 14.82 63.64
CA ASP A 523 25.27 14.48 62.40
C ASP A 523 24.33 13.76 61.42
N GLN A 524 23.49 12.84 61.91
CA GLN A 524 22.46 12.15 61.13
C GLN A 524 21.51 13.13 60.44
N ALA A 525 21.01 14.10 61.20
CA ALA A 525 20.04 15.05 60.68
C ALA A 525 20.66 16.03 59.67
N VAL A 526 21.92 16.47 59.87
CA VAL A 526 22.65 17.28 58.87
C VAL A 526 22.92 16.47 57.60
N PHE A 527 23.40 15.24 57.74
CA PHE A 527 23.68 14.38 56.59
C PHE A 527 22.42 14.09 55.75
N LEU A 528 21.30 13.70 56.39
CA LEU A 528 20.07 13.43 55.66
C LEU A 528 19.46 14.70 55.06
N LEU A 529 19.54 15.85 55.75
CA LEU A 529 19.17 17.14 55.17
C LEU A 529 19.94 17.41 53.87
N ASN A 530 21.27 17.24 53.90
CA ASN A 530 22.12 17.45 52.74
C ASN A 530 21.79 16.47 51.59
N CYS A 531 21.51 15.19 51.90
CA CYS A 531 21.12 14.19 50.90
C CYS A 531 19.80 14.56 50.20
N TYR A 532 18.75 14.87 50.95
CA TYR A 532 17.45 15.25 50.37
C TYR A 532 17.51 16.59 49.63
N GLU A 533 18.32 17.53 50.12
CA GLU A 533 18.56 18.80 49.42
C GLU A 533 19.28 18.58 48.08
N GLY A 534 20.27 17.69 48.03
CA GLY A 534 20.96 17.34 46.78
C GLY A 534 20.03 16.66 45.77
N VAL A 535 19.13 15.79 46.24
CA VAL A 535 18.09 15.18 45.37
C VAL A 535 17.12 16.26 44.86
N ARG A 536 16.65 17.15 45.74
CA ARG A 536 15.72 18.23 45.36
C ARG A 536 16.35 19.14 44.30
N ASP A 537 17.58 19.58 44.52
CA ASP A 537 18.29 20.48 43.61
C ASP A 537 18.51 19.84 42.24
N GLY A 538 19.01 18.60 42.20
CA GLY A 538 19.26 17.86 40.95
C GLY A 538 18.01 17.57 40.13
N LEU A 539 16.86 17.33 40.79
CA LEU A 539 15.59 17.03 40.11
C LEU A 539 14.76 18.29 39.79
N SER A 540 15.03 19.43 40.41
CA SER A 540 14.22 20.66 40.29
C SER A 540 14.04 21.20 38.86
N ARG A 541 14.91 20.81 37.93
CA ARG A 541 14.87 21.25 36.53
C ARG A 541 13.92 20.44 35.64
N PHE A 542 13.42 19.31 36.11
CA PHE A 542 12.60 18.39 35.32
C PHE A 542 11.15 18.42 35.78
N ALA A 543 10.25 18.83 34.89
CA ALA A 543 8.81 18.90 35.19
C ALA A 543 8.18 17.51 35.37
N VAL A 544 8.84 16.47 34.86
CA VAL A 544 8.41 15.08 35.07
C VAL A 544 8.69 14.59 36.49
N ALA A 545 9.53 15.29 37.27
CA ALA A 545 9.94 14.89 38.62
C ALA A 545 9.34 15.76 39.74
N ASP A 546 8.33 16.58 39.44
CA ASP A 546 7.73 17.54 40.40
C ASP A 546 7.26 16.88 41.71
N ASP A 547 6.66 15.68 41.63
CA ASP A 547 6.17 14.95 42.81
C ASP A 547 7.33 14.51 43.71
N TRP A 548 8.45 14.08 43.10
CA TRP A 548 9.68 13.74 43.81
C TRP A 548 10.35 14.98 44.43
N VAL A 549 10.36 16.11 43.73
CA VAL A 549 10.88 17.38 44.24
C VAL A 549 10.05 17.85 45.44
N ALA A 550 8.73 17.74 45.37
CA ALA A 550 7.83 18.08 46.48
C ALA A 550 8.06 17.14 47.68
N HIS A 551 8.21 15.84 47.45
CA HIS A 551 8.54 14.88 48.50
C HIS A 551 9.89 15.19 49.15
N ALA A 552 10.93 15.43 48.36
CA ALA A 552 12.26 15.79 48.88
C ALA A 552 12.20 17.09 49.68
N ALA A 553 11.48 18.11 49.21
CA ALA A 553 11.28 19.36 49.95
C ALA A 553 10.59 19.15 51.30
N GLN A 554 9.59 18.25 51.37
CA GLN A 554 8.94 17.88 52.63
C GLN A 554 9.93 17.20 53.60
N GLN A 555 10.79 16.31 53.11
CA GLN A 555 11.82 15.68 53.93
C GLN A 555 12.87 16.71 54.39
N VAL A 556 13.30 17.62 53.54
CA VAL A 556 14.22 18.72 53.90
C VAL A 556 13.65 19.54 55.06
N GLU A 557 12.39 19.96 54.96
CA GLU A 557 11.74 20.73 56.03
C GLU A 557 11.61 19.92 57.34
N ARG A 558 11.30 18.62 57.23
CA ARG A 558 11.25 17.72 58.40
C ARG A 558 12.60 17.60 59.11
N TRP A 559 13.68 17.38 58.37
CA TRP A 559 15.03 17.29 58.94
C TRP A 559 15.53 18.63 59.47
N ALA A 560 15.20 19.74 58.80
CA ALA A 560 15.47 21.09 59.27
C ALA A 560 14.78 21.37 60.62
N GLY A 561 13.50 21.00 60.77
CA GLY A 561 12.78 21.11 62.04
C GLY A 561 13.36 20.24 63.16
N ARG A 562 13.87 19.05 62.83
CA ARG A 562 14.59 18.20 63.80
C ARG A 562 15.92 18.83 64.23
N LEU A 563 16.69 19.37 63.28
CA LEU A 563 17.94 20.09 63.58
C LEU A 563 17.70 21.33 64.44
N GLU A 564 16.65 22.10 64.13
CA GLU A 564 16.25 23.25 64.92
C GLU A 564 16.03 22.87 66.39
N HIS A 565 15.28 21.79 66.63
CA HIS A 565 15.00 21.27 67.97
C HIS A 565 16.27 20.81 68.69
N LEU A 566 17.11 20.00 68.04
CA LEU A 566 18.36 19.50 68.60
C LEU A 566 19.35 20.63 68.90
N ALA A 567 19.47 21.60 68.00
CA ALA A 567 20.36 22.75 68.17
C ALA A 567 19.89 23.67 69.30
N ALA A 568 18.57 23.89 69.44
CA ALA A 568 18.02 24.68 70.54
C ALA A 568 18.27 23.99 71.89
N ARG A 569 18.05 22.66 71.97
CA ARG A 569 18.37 21.87 73.16
C ARG A 569 19.86 21.93 73.49
N HIS A 570 20.73 21.82 72.49
CA HIS A 570 22.18 21.91 72.69
C HIS A 570 22.59 23.28 73.26
N LEU A 571 22.06 24.37 72.71
CA LEU A 571 22.33 25.73 73.20
C LEU A 571 21.82 25.89 74.64
N LEU A 572 20.58 25.51 74.92
CA LEU A 572 19.98 25.58 76.26
C LEU A 572 20.74 24.72 77.28
N ALA A 573 21.29 23.57 76.86
CA ALA A 573 22.10 22.72 77.71
C ALA A 573 23.46 23.38 78.03
N ARG A 574 24.14 23.93 77.01
CA ARG A 574 25.41 24.67 77.20
C ARG A 574 25.24 25.89 78.09
N SER A 575 24.08 26.54 78.02
CA SER A 575 23.71 27.68 78.85
C SER A 575 23.06 27.28 80.19
N ARG A 576 23.02 25.99 80.53
CA ARG A 576 22.46 25.39 81.76
C ARG A 576 20.97 25.64 82.03
N LEU A 577 20.23 26.16 81.06
CA LEU A 577 18.81 26.50 81.21
C LEU A 577 17.88 25.34 80.82
N LEU A 578 18.39 24.34 80.09
CA LEU A 578 17.59 23.21 79.59
C LEU A 578 16.79 22.47 80.69
N PRO A 579 17.38 22.06 81.84
CA PRO A 579 16.63 21.30 82.84
C PRO A 579 15.46 22.07 83.45
N SER A 580 15.60 23.39 83.56
CA SER A 580 14.55 24.27 84.08
C SER A 580 13.41 24.44 83.07
N VAL A 581 13.74 24.59 81.77
CA VAL A 581 12.72 24.68 80.71
C VAL A 581 11.95 23.37 80.60
N GLU A 582 12.63 22.22 80.58
CA GLU A 582 11.97 20.91 80.53
C GLU A 582 11.06 20.66 81.74
N ALA A 583 11.48 21.10 82.93
CA ALA A 583 10.65 21.00 84.14
C ALA A 583 9.39 21.90 84.06
N ILE A 584 9.49 23.08 83.46
CA ILE A 584 8.34 23.98 83.25
C ILE A 584 7.37 23.40 82.23
N GLU A 585 7.87 22.86 81.12
CA GLU A 585 7.07 22.21 80.10
C GLU A 585 6.33 20.99 80.66
N GLN A 586 7.02 20.11 81.40
CA GLN A 586 6.39 18.95 82.07
C GLN A 586 5.32 19.35 83.09
N MET A 587 5.52 20.45 83.83
CA MET A 587 4.51 20.96 84.76
C MET A 587 3.28 21.49 84.02
N ARG A 588 3.47 22.15 82.89
CA ARG A 588 2.38 22.68 82.06
C ARG A 588 1.57 21.54 81.43
N GLU A 589 2.24 20.54 80.88
CA GLU A 589 1.59 19.35 80.31
C GLU A 589 0.74 18.63 81.37
N ARG A 590 1.25 18.48 82.61
CA ARG A 590 0.48 17.89 83.71
C ARG A 590 -0.76 18.71 84.09
N SER A 591 -0.64 20.04 84.15
CA SER A 591 -1.81 20.89 84.42
C SER A 591 -2.85 20.83 83.30
N GLU A 592 -2.42 20.77 82.04
CA GLU A 592 -3.33 20.66 80.89
C GLU A 592 -4.02 19.28 80.86
N THR A 593 -3.35 18.20 81.27
CA THR A 593 -3.97 16.87 81.41
C THR A 593 -4.95 16.76 82.58
N ASP A 594 -4.67 17.43 83.71
CA ASP A 594 -5.55 17.44 84.88
C ASP A 594 -6.82 18.28 84.62
N ASP A 595 -6.69 19.40 83.88
CA ASP A 595 -7.81 20.23 83.46
C ASP A 595 -8.69 19.55 82.39
N ALA A 596 -8.10 18.73 81.51
CA ALA A 596 -8.85 17.95 80.51
C ALA A 596 -9.58 16.73 81.10
N ALA A 597 -9.13 16.21 82.24
CA ALA A 597 -9.71 15.02 82.88
C ALA A 597 -10.98 15.30 83.71
N THR A 598 -11.44 16.55 83.82
CA THR A 598 -12.58 16.89 84.68
C THR A 598 -13.67 17.73 84.01
N PRO A 599 -14.64 17.12 83.31
CA PRO A 599 -15.94 17.72 83.08
C PRO A 599 -16.99 17.05 83.99
N GLY A 600 -17.15 17.60 85.21
CA GLY A 600 -18.33 17.42 86.06
C GLY A 600 -18.40 16.15 86.93
N THR A 601 -18.28 16.30 88.26
CA THR A 601 -19.41 16.26 89.22
C THR A 601 -18.88 16.03 90.65
N ASP A 602 -19.03 17.09 91.44
CA ASP A 602 -19.08 17.24 92.90
C ASP A 602 -19.09 15.98 93.79
N ILE A 603 -18.02 15.78 94.58
CA ILE A 603 -18.13 15.40 96.00
C ILE A 603 -17.08 16.19 96.80
N ALA A 604 -17.58 16.96 97.76
CA ALA A 604 -16.79 17.62 98.78
C ALA A 604 -15.90 16.62 99.54
N SER A 605 -14.59 16.76 99.40
CA SER A 605 -13.61 16.23 100.34
C SER A 605 -12.56 17.29 100.61
N SER A 606 -12.65 17.85 101.82
CA SER A 606 -11.63 18.67 102.46
C SER A 606 -10.36 17.83 102.66
N ALA A 607 -9.48 17.83 101.66
CA ALA A 607 -8.07 17.53 101.84
C ALA A 607 -7.29 18.56 101.02
N ALA A 608 -6.50 19.39 101.68
CA ALA A 608 -5.63 20.36 101.02
C ALA A 608 -4.84 19.66 99.91
N PRO A 609 -4.79 20.20 98.68
CA PRO A 609 -3.96 19.61 97.66
C PRO A 609 -2.52 19.74 98.13
N SER A 610 -1.90 18.62 98.48
CA SER A 610 -0.46 18.55 98.68
C SER A 610 0.17 18.94 97.35
N THR A 611 0.60 20.20 97.23
CA THR A 611 1.36 20.67 96.06
C THR A 611 2.47 19.67 95.83
N PRO A 612 2.53 19.03 94.64
CA PRO A 612 3.61 18.10 94.35
C PRO A 612 4.95 18.82 94.55
N PRO A 613 5.97 18.14 95.10
CA PRO A 613 7.27 18.75 95.31
C PRO A 613 7.80 19.28 93.97
N LEU A 614 8.22 20.54 93.95
CA LEU A 614 8.79 21.14 92.76
C LEU A 614 10.00 20.31 92.28
N PRO A 615 10.14 20.10 90.97
CA PRO A 615 11.37 19.54 90.41
C PRO A 615 12.59 20.29 90.93
N ARG A 616 13.68 19.59 91.26
CA ARG A 616 14.93 20.21 91.74
C ARG A 616 15.48 21.30 90.82
N ALA A 617 15.22 21.20 89.52
CA ALA A 617 15.61 22.20 88.52
C ALA A 617 14.82 23.53 88.61
N LEU A 618 13.74 23.55 89.40
CA LEU A 618 12.90 24.71 89.71
C LEU A 618 13.01 25.14 91.17
N ASP A 619 14.01 24.61 91.89
CA ASP A 619 14.44 25.22 93.15
C ASP A 619 14.93 26.64 92.87
N ALA A 620 14.58 27.59 93.74
CA ALA A 620 14.77 29.01 93.49
C ALA A 620 16.26 29.36 93.36
N THR A 621 17.12 28.74 94.16
CA THR A 621 18.58 28.91 94.09
C THR A 621 19.17 28.30 92.81
N ALA A 622 18.79 27.07 92.47
CA ALA A 622 19.29 26.38 91.28
C ALA A 622 18.87 27.08 89.98
N PHE A 623 17.61 27.53 89.91
CA PHE A 623 17.08 28.28 88.78
C PHE A 623 17.75 29.66 88.62
N ALA A 624 17.99 30.36 89.74
CA ALA A 624 18.73 31.62 89.73
C ALA A 624 20.16 31.47 89.19
N VAL A 625 20.85 30.39 89.57
CA VAL A 625 22.18 30.05 89.04
C VAL A 625 22.10 29.75 87.54
N ALA A 626 21.14 28.92 87.11
CA ALA A 626 20.94 28.59 85.70
C ALA A 626 20.67 29.83 84.83
N LEU A 627 19.85 30.78 85.28
CA LEU A 627 19.61 32.05 84.58
C LEU A 627 20.87 32.93 84.50
N ARG A 628 21.66 33.01 85.57
CA ARG A 628 22.92 33.78 85.56
C ARG A 628 23.93 33.18 84.59
N GLU A 629 24.06 31.86 84.56
CA GLU A 629 24.91 31.14 83.60
C GLU A 629 24.40 31.28 82.16
N PHE A 630 23.07 31.30 81.96
CA PHE A 630 22.48 31.60 80.66
C PHE A 630 22.87 32.99 80.16
N TYR A 631 22.71 34.04 80.97
CA TYR A 631 23.12 35.38 80.57
C TYR A 631 24.63 35.49 80.36
N ALA A 632 25.43 34.89 81.23
CA ALA A 632 26.88 34.87 81.08
C ALA A 632 27.26 34.23 79.74
N THR A 633 26.70 33.07 79.39
CA THR A 633 27.04 32.38 78.15
C THR A 633 26.54 33.11 76.89
N VAL A 634 25.30 33.61 76.89
CA VAL A 634 24.71 34.25 75.70
C VAL A 634 25.26 35.66 75.45
N PHE A 635 25.44 36.48 76.48
CA PHE A 635 25.86 37.89 76.32
C PHE A 635 27.38 38.08 76.30
N THR A 636 28.18 37.09 76.72
CA THR A 636 29.65 37.17 76.60
C THR A 636 30.19 36.50 75.35
N ALA A 637 29.36 35.73 74.64
CA ALA A 637 29.77 35.11 73.38
C ALA A 637 29.98 36.18 72.30
N ALA A 638 31.15 36.17 71.66
CA ALA A 638 31.46 37.06 70.54
C ALA A 638 30.55 36.81 69.32
N ASP A 639 30.14 35.56 69.12
CA ASP A 639 29.10 35.16 68.18
C ASP A 639 28.29 34.01 68.79
N VAL A 640 27.00 34.24 69.04
CA VAL A 640 26.07 33.26 69.59
C VAL A 640 26.00 31.99 68.72
N ARG A 641 26.25 32.09 67.41
CA ARG A 641 26.25 30.94 66.50
C ARG A 641 27.33 29.91 66.87
N THR A 642 28.40 30.31 67.56
CA THR A 642 29.42 29.39 68.09
C THR A 642 28.95 28.52 69.25
N LEU A 643 27.84 28.90 69.89
CA LEU A 643 27.21 28.13 70.97
C LEU A 643 26.32 26.99 70.42
N MET A 644 25.96 27.05 69.14
CA MET A 644 25.21 25.99 68.45
C MET A 644 26.13 24.81 68.13
N PRO A 645 25.57 23.63 67.77
CA PRO A 645 26.37 22.50 67.31
C PRO A 645 27.24 22.90 66.10
N PRO A 646 28.56 22.66 66.11
CA PRO A 646 29.44 23.02 64.99
C PRO A 646 29.05 22.33 63.67
N GLN A 647 28.35 21.20 63.76
CA GLN A 647 27.77 20.45 62.64
C GLN A 647 26.87 21.29 61.74
N LEU A 648 26.20 22.33 62.26
CA LEU A 648 25.33 23.18 61.44
C LEU A 648 26.10 23.90 60.33
N LEU A 649 27.41 24.10 60.50
CA LEU A 649 28.27 24.67 59.46
C LEU A 649 28.47 23.72 58.26
N LEU A 650 28.21 22.43 58.44
CA LEU A 650 28.31 21.39 57.41
C LEU A 650 27.02 21.28 56.56
N ILE A 651 25.98 22.07 56.84
CA ILE A 651 24.81 22.16 55.96
C ILE A 651 25.26 22.77 54.64
N ALA A 652 25.13 22.02 53.54
CA ALA A 652 25.69 22.41 52.24
C ALA A 652 25.06 23.70 51.69
N ASN A 653 23.73 23.82 51.79
CA ASN A 653 23.00 25.01 51.32
C ASN A 653 23.08 26.15 52.38
N PRO A 654 23.69 27.31 52.06
CA PRO A 654 23.85 28.41 53.01
C PRO A 654 22.52 29.07 53.41
N VAL A 655 21.51 29.06 52.54
CA VAL A 655 20.18 29.63 52.83
C VAL A 655 19.47 28.77 53.88
N LEU A 656 19.50 27.45 53.69
CA LEU A 656 18.95 26.51 54.68
C LEU A 656 19.70 26.58 56.00
N ARG A 657 21.03 26.75 55.96
CA ARG A 657 21.86 26.93 57.15
C ARG A 657 21.42 28.14 57.96
N ASP A 658 21.31 29.31 57.34
CA ASP A 658 20.90 30.55 58.02
C ASP A 658 19.45 30.49 58.50
N ALA A 659 18.57 29.83 57.74
CA ALA A 659 17.19 29.57 58.14
C ALA A 659 17.11 28.70 59.41
N VAL A 660 17.83 27.58 59.46
CA VAL A 660 17.88 26.71 60.65
C VAL A 660 18.45 27.47 61.85
N GLN A 661 19.54 28.22 61.68
CA GLN A 661 20.10 29.04 62.75
C GLN A 661 19.11 30.08 63.28
N THR A 662 18.42 30.80 62.39
CA THR A 662 17.42 31.81 62.77
C THR A 662 16.23 31.20 63.50
N ARG A 663 15.75 30.04 63.03
CA ARG A 663 14.68 29.29 63.69
C ARG A 663 15.11 28.76 65.06
N THR A 664 16.34 28.25 65.19
CA THR A 664 16.92 27.84 66.47
C THR A 664 16.95 29.00 67.46
N CYS A 665 17.41 30.19 67.06
CA CYS A 665 17.38 31.37 67.91
C CYS A 665 15.96 31.71 68.35
N THR A 666 15.00 31.67 67.42
CA THR A 666 13.58 31.94 67.72
C THR A 666 13.02 30.93 68.73
N ARG A 667 13.38 29.65 68.62
CA ARG A 667 12.98 28.60 69.57
C ARG A 667 13.60 28.78 70.94
N VAL A 668 14.88 29.16 71.02
CA VAL A 668 15.56 29.46 72.29
C VAL A 668 14.93 30.68 72.97
N VAL A 669 14.56 31.72 72.22
CA VAL A 669 13.81 32.87 72.77
C VAL A 669 12.46 32.43 73.33
N ALA A 670 11.74 31.54 72.64
CA ALA A 670 10.47 31.01 73.14
C ALA A 670 10.66 30.21 74.45
N ALA A 671 11.68 29.35 74.52
CA ALA A 671 12.03 28.62 75.74
C ALA A 671 12.42 29.57 76.88
N TYR A 672 13.19 30.62 76.58
CA TYR A 672 13.52 31.67 77.55
C TYR A 672 12.28 32.42 78.05
N ARG A 673 11.32 32.74 77.18
CA ARG A 673 10.04 33.36 77.59
C ARG A 673 9.28 32.49 78.59
N LEU A 674 9.24 31.17 78.39
CA LEU A 674 8.63 30.25 79.35
C LEU A 674 9.33 30.32 80.72
N ALA A 675 10.66 30.33 80.73
CA ALA A 675 11.45 30.48 81.95
C ALA A 675 11.22 31.85 82.62
N HIS A 676 11.19 32.93 81.83
CA HIS A 676 10.94 34.29 82.28
C HIS A 676 9.54 34.44 82.91
N ASP A 677 8.50 33.91 82.26
CA ASP A 677 7.13 33.97 82.74
C ASP A 677 6.93 33.14 84.01
N TRP A 678 7.64 32.01 84.13
CA TRP A 678 7.66 31.26 85.37
C TRP A 678 8.35 32.04 86.49
N ALA A 679 9.50 32.66 86.21
CA ALA A 679 10.27 33.44 87.17
C ALA A 679 9.48 34.64 87.71
N THR A 680 8.79 35.37 86.83
CA THR A 680 7.94 36.52 87.22
C THR A 680 6.78 36.08 88.11
N ARG A 681 6.11 34.96 87.80
CA ARG A 681 5.06 34.37 88.66
C ARG A 681 5.61 33.90 90.02
N ALA A 682 6.81 33.31 90.03
CA ALA A 682 7.46 32.86 91.25
C ALA A 682 7.90 34.03 92.17
N GLN A 683 8.34 35.15 91.59
CA GLN A 683 8.61 36.40 92.32
C GLN A 683 7.34 37.00 92.91
N ALA A 684 6.23 37.02 92.16
CA ALA A 684 4.94 37.55 92.63
C ALA A 684 4.33 36.75 93.79
N THR A 685 4.64 35.46 93.90
CA THR A 685 4.13 34.56 94.95
C THR A 685 5.01 34.49 96.21
N GLY A 686 6.03 35.36 96.33
CA GLY A 686 6.80 35.54 97.56
C GLY A 686 8.03 34.65 97.73
N ARG A 687 8.56 34.03 96.66
CA ARG A 687 9.84 33.32 96.71
C ARG A 687 11.02 34.30 96.66
N ASN A 688 11.38 34.85 97.81
CA ASN A 688 12.41 35.90 97.97
C ASN A 688 13.81 35.55 97.40
N GLU A 689 14.14 34.27 97.25
CA GLU A 689 15.42 33.81 96.68
C GLU A 689 15.59 34.15 95.19
N LEU A 690 14.49 34.38 94.47
CA LEU A 690 14.48 34.81 93.05
C LEU A 690 14.50 36.33 92.88
N ALA A 691 14.34 37.12 93.94
CA ALA A 691 14.26 38.58 93.86
C ALA A 691 15.60 39.26 93.47
N GLY A 692 16.72 38.55 93.63
CA GLY A 692 18.08 39.05 93.32
C GLY A 692 18.62 38.69 91.93
N VAL A 693 17.78 38.17 91.02
CA VAL A 693 18.18 37.84 89.64
C VAL A 693 17.59 38.87 88.68
N PRO A 694 18.40 39.64 87.94
CA PRO A 694 17.89 40.57 86.94
C PRO A 694 17.25 39.77 85.80
N LEU A 695 15.93 39.85 85.67
CA LEU A 695 15.20 39.33 84.52
C LEU A 695 15.36 40.33 83.38
N ARG A 696 15.96 39.88 82.26
CA ARG A 696 16.10 40.69 81.05
C ARG A 696 14.85 40.55 80.18
N ASP A 697 14.57 41.55 79.36
CA ASP A 697 13.48 41.44 78.40
C ASP A 697 13.81 40.35 77.36
N ALA A 698 12.82 39.54 77.02
CA ALA A 698 12.93 38.54 75.96
C ALA A 698 13.25 39.18 74.59
N HIS A 699 12.92 40.47 74.38
CA HIS A 699 13.33 41.20 73.18
C HIS A 699 14.85 41.44 73.12
N GLU A 700 15.48 41.80 74.25
CA GLU A 700 16.94 41.96 74.33
C GLU A 700 17.65 40.64 74.03
N VAL A 701 17.17 39.55 74.63
CA VAL A 701 17.71 38.20 74.37
C VAL A 701 17.56 37.83 72.90
N ALA A 702 16.44 38.19 72.26
CA ALA A 702 16.24 37.94 70.83
C ALA A 702 17.19 38.73 69.94
N LEU A 703 17.51 39.98 70.28
CA LEU A 703 18.47 40.81 69.55
C LEU A 703 19.89 40.21 69.61
N VAL A 704 20.33 39.82 70.82
CA VAL A 704 21.64 39.19 71.04
C VAL A 704 21.76 37.89 70.25
N LEU A 705 20.75 37.03 70.33
CA LEU A 705 20.74 35.73 69.64
C LEU A 705 20.72 35.88 68.12
N ARG A 706 20.21 36.99 67.58
CA ARG A 706 20.21 37.28 66.13
C ARG A 706 21.51 37.94 65.64
N GLY A 707 22.46 38.21 66.53
CA GLY A 707 23.73 38.86 66.19
C GLY A 707 23.58 40.36 65.88
N ALA A 708 22.48 40.99 66.31
CA ALA A 708 22.39 42.44 66.28
C ALA A 708 23.33 43.02 67.36
N PRO A 709 24.09 44.09 67.07
CA PRO A 709 24.91 44.74 68.10
C PRO A 709 23.97 45.22 69.22
N THR A 710 24.23 44.75 70.44
CA THR A 710 23.56 45.18 71.67
C THR A 710 23.99 46.56 72.11
#